data_AF-A0A0A9BT62-F1
#
_entry.id   AF-A0A0A9BT62-F1
#
_cell.length_a   1.000
_cell.length_b   1.000
_cell.length_c   1.000
_cell.angle_alpha   90.00
_cell.angle_beta   90.00
_cell.angle_gamma   90.00
#
_symmetry.space_group_name_H-M   'P 1'
#
loop_
_entity.id
_entity.type
_entity.pdbx_description
1 polymer ?
#
loop_
_entity_poly.entity_id
_entity_poly.type
_entity_poly.pdbx_seq_one_letter_code
_entity_poly.pdbx_strand_id
1 'polypeptide(L)'
;MRKSMKDILGTYPNVDLKDACLQQLTQEDAAGDTCNVATKEHASVSDAFERIPHLEDHRSESMTSVEDIYEDLQHMRPPNIICPSTCPTSGMVSRCSIADPCFRDAPNFFHDDDLDFAPEEQETDDKLLQRAKEVESRFIVPSGDEYELNMFRDKRLSSNDMLQLIQRLTEDRKQLAHELSSQIRARVTERFASKEQYRQSKKELDTSTRRLENEKSEVQTTLEREMDRRSQDWSARLLRFQSEEERLHERVRELAEQNVSFQREVTFLEANKSDASAKVASLELQNRKLNDELEKLQNGHDNLHNSSVDLHDRFMEVAEERDHLQGYLKDKESENRALHNVIARLQTAFNEHERTITGLRQGYNTELDKMSVECGNDKMSKLQMELIRLTGVEQKLRGEVRSCHLEVESLRHENVALLNRLQSAGNGSSFSSIRLDQELQARVDNLQTKGLSLLDKISQLCNKLLDLMKHKRHDNEVFSDIDVLTVADYTFEYQSIKGGIESLKRSLKTINSILSEKQNVKEKSGDFTADEGRPSRELKDDLGLKLKEEAMLSRVLKEAVLSKELDVEQLQSDLASSLCVQDVMRNEIQRVQDEFSCITHKAKQLEFQVSKKDESINEIQQDFQESAKELTALRGMLKTITEERDLSWQEAKQLRRNVSIMQNEVVALKKKIESLEEDILVKEGEISILQDSANKPFDIICSPRSMRELDME
;
A
#
# COMPACT_ATOMS: atom_id res chain seq x y z
N MET A 1 21.32 30.66 -20.00
CA MET A 1 20.51 31.89 -19.96
C MET A 1 19.98 32.09 -18.55
N ARG A 2 20.50 33.08 -17.81
CA ARG A 2 19.95 33.54 -16.52
C ARG A 2 18.72 34.39 -16.77
N LYS A 3 17.61 34.13 -16.07
CA LYS A 3 16.68 35.17 -15.65
C LYS A 3 16.17 34.86 -14.24
N SER A 4 16.05 35.95 -13.50
CA SER A 4 16.12 36.06 -12.05
C SER A 4 14.76 35.88 -11.36
N MET A 5 14.87 35.36 -10.14
CA MET A 5 14.01 35.49 -8.95
C MET A 5 12.82 36.45 -8.99
N LYS A 6 11.71 35.99 -8.40
CA LYS A 6 10.93 36.81 -7.47
C LYS A 6 10.38 35.95 -6.33
N ASP A 7 10.78 36.33 -5.12
CA ASP A 7 10.44 35.75 -3.84
C ASP A 7 8.93 35.77 -3.54
N ILE A 8 8.41 34.70 -2.94
CA ILE A 8 7.36 34.79 -1.91
C ILE A 8 7.70 33.76 -0.81
N LEU A 9 8.28 34.28 0.27
CA LEU A 9 8.40 33.62 1.57
C LEU A 9 7.03 33.72 2.25
N GLY A 10 6.35 32.58 2.45
CA GLY A 10 5.06 32.47 3.12
C GLY A 10 5.12 31.43 4.22
N THR A 11 5.26 31.92 5.45
CA THR A 11 5.35 31.22 6.73
C THR A 11 4.18 30.25 6.95
N TYR A 12 4.50 29.00 7.32
CA TYR A 12 3.55 28.03 7.90
C TYR A 12 3.15 28.46 9.32
N PRO A 13 1.86 28.33 9.68
CA PRO A 13 1.49 27.91 11.02
C PRO A 13 0.70 26.60 10.97
N ASN A 14 1.24 25.65 11.71
CA ASN A 14 0.58 24.43 12.17
C ASN A 14 -0.27 24.80 13.39
N VAL A 15 -1.61 24.72 13.31
CA VAL A 15 -2.48 24.53 14.48
C VAL A 15 -3.77 23.82 14.06
N ASP A 16 -4.00 22.67 14.70
CA ASP A 16 -5.26 22.06 15.12
C ASP A 16 -6.53 22.93 15.03
N LEU A 17 -7.62 22.38 14.50
CA LEU A 17 -9.00 22.76 14.85
C LEU A 17 -9.97 21.66 14.42
N LYS A 18 -10.07 20.64 15.27
CA LYS A 18 -11.34 19.99 15.59
C LYS A 18 -12.28 21.01 16.25
N ASP A 19 -13.58 20.78 16.10
CA ASP A 19 -14.72 21.44 16.77
C ASP A 19 -15.19 22.78 16.20
N ALA A 20 -16.21 22.71 15.32
CA ALA A 20 -17.25 23.73 15.21
C ALA A 20 -18.50 23.19 14.51
N CYS A 21 -19.39 22.51 15.24
CA CYS A 21 -20.83 22.52 14.91
C CYS A 21 -21.70 22.14 16.11
N LEU A 22 -21.63 22.93 17.18
CA LEU A 22 -22.64 22.94 18.25
C LEU A 22 -22.76 24.37 18.78
N GLN A 23 -23.66 25.16 18.20
CA GLN A 23 -24.36 26.25 18.89
C GLN A 23 -25.40 26.87 17.95
N GLN A 24 -26.63 26.39 18.01
CA GLN A 24 -27.80 27.26 17.94
C GLN A 24 -29.03 26.51 18.45
N LEU A 25 -29.77 27.19 19.33
CA LEU A 25 -31.12 26.89 19.81
C LEU A 25 -31.23 25.97 21.04
N THR A 26 -30.90 26.52 22.19
CA THR A 26 -31.75 26.38 23.38
C THR A 26 -31.90 27.75 24.01
N GLN A 27 -33.14 28.25 24.08
CA GLN A 27 -33.81 28.71 25.31
C GLN A 27 -34.96 29.67 24.99
N GLU A 28 -36.19 29.17 25.14
CA GLU A 28 -37.35 29.78 25.83
C GLU A 28 -38.61 28.98 25.45
N ASP A 29 -39.03 28.03 26.28
CA ASP A 29 -40.07 28.33 27.25
C ASP A 29 -40.40 27.13 28.14
N ALA A 30 -40.55 27.46 29.42
CA ALA A 30 -40.89 26.56 30.49
C ALA A 30 -42.40 26.50 30.68
N ALA A 31 -42.96 25.30 30.74
CA ALA A 31 -44.14 24.99 31.56
C ALA A 31 -44.14 23.48 31.81
N GLY A 32 -43.97 23.10 33.07
CA GLY A 32 -43.94 21.70 33.48
C GLY A 32 -45.31 21.04 33.39
N ASP A 33 -45.32 19.71 33.35
CA ASP A 33 -45.96 18.97 34.42
C ASP A 33 -45.46 17.51 34.52
N THR A 34 -45.53 17.03 35.74
CA THR A 34 -45.11 15.74 36.30
C THR A 34 -45.72 14.48 35.65
N CYS A 35 -44.98 13.36 35.60
CA CYS A 35 -45.22 12.11 36.39
C CYS A 35 -44.58 10.83 35.81
N ASN A 36 -43.91 10.09 36.71
CA ASN A 36 -43.88 8.63 36.91
C ASN A 36 -43.15 7.65 35.96
N VAL A 37 -41.98 7.22 36.45
CA VAL A 37 -41.63 5.84 36.89
C VAL A 37 -42.20 4.66 36.08
N ALA A 38 -41.30 3.91 35.43
CA ALA A 38 -41.20 2.45 35.60
C ALA A 38 -39.86 1.92 35.06
N THR A 39 -38.99 1.51 35.98
CA THR A 39 -37.84 0.63 35.78
C THR A 39 -38.30 -0.80 35.55
N LYS A 40 -37.70 -1.53 34.58
CA LYS A 40 -37.45 -2.97 34.72
C LYS A 40 -36.39 -3.51 33.74
N GLU A 41 -35.23 -3.76 34.34
CA GLU A 41 -34.44 -5.00 34.29
C GLU A 41 -33.92 -5.58 32.96
N HIS A 42 -32.58 -5.58 32.92
CA HIS A 42 -31.66 -6.49 32.25
C HIS A 42 -32.08 -7.96 32.21
N ALA A 43 -31.83 -8.60 31.06
CA ALA A 43 -31.34 -9.99 31.01
C ALA A 43 -30.49 -10.20 29.75
N SER A 44 -29.20 -10.43 29.97
CA SER A 44 -28.24 -10.99 29.01
C SER A 44 -28.36 -12.51 29.02
N VAL A 45 -28.41 -13.17 27.87
CA VAL A 45 -27.95 -14.57 27.70
C VAL A 45 -27.44 -14.76 26.27
N SER A 46 -26.18 -15.22 26.16
CA SER A 46 -25.49 -15.70 24.95
C SER A 46 -25.93 -17.12 24.54
N ASP A 47 -25.51 -17.50 23.34
CA ASP A 47 -25.35 -18.86 22.78
C ASP A 47 -26.59 -19.67 22.39
N ALA A 48 -26.76 -19.83 21.07
CA ALA A 48 -27.10 -21.12 20.46
C ALA A 48 -26.76 -21.11 18.95
N PHE A 49 -25.57 -21.60 18.62
CA PHE A 49 -25.28 -22.23 17.34
C PHE A 49 -25.97 -23.59 17.33
N GLU A 50 -26.90 -23.86 16.40
CA GLU A 50 -27.05 -25.16 15.72
C GLU A 50 -28.26 -25.18 14.76
N ARG A 51 -28.02 -25.81 13.60
CA ARG A 51 -28.97 -26.36 12.61
C ARG A 51 -29.56 -25.44 11.54
N ILE A 52 -28.75 -25.33 10.49
CA ILE A 52 -29.19 -25.36 9.09
C ILE A 52 -29.82 -26.75 8.79
N PRO A 53 -30.93 -26.82 8.05
CA PRO A 53 -31.18 -27.91 7.14
C PRO A 53 -30.92 -27.48 5.70
N HIS A 54 -30.16 -28.33 5.02
CA HIS A 54 -29.89 -28.36 3.59
C HIS A 54 -31.16 -28.18 2.75
N LEU A 55 -31.08 -27.38 1.69
CA LEU A 55 -31.91 -27.58 0.50
C LEU A 55 -30.99 -27.68 -0.71
N GLU A 56 -31.15 -28.80 -1.39
CA GLU A 56 -30.32 -29.35 -2.44
C GLU A 56 -30.31 -28.52 -3.72
N ASP A 57 -29.23 -28.74 -4.48
CA ASP A 57 -29.02 -28.34 -5.86
C ASP A 57 -30.24 -28.60 -6.77
N HIS A 58 -30.76 -27.54 -7.39
CA HIS A 58 -31.42 -27.62 -8.70
C HIS A 58 -30.67 -26.74 -9.69
N ARG A 59 -29.67 -27.36 -10.31
CA ARG A 59 -29.07 -26.92 -11.55
C ARG A 59 -29.98 -27.38 -12.71
N SER A 60 -30.23 -26.45 -13.63
CA SER A 60 -30.75 -26.67 -14.99
C SER A 60 -32.28 -26.76 -15.17
N GLU A 61 -32.95 -25.61 -15.18
CA GLU A 61 -34.02 -25.35 -16.15
C GLU A 61 -33.77 -23.99 -16.83
N SER A 62 -33.98 -23.98 -18.14
CA SER A 62 -33.73 -22.92 -19.11
C SER A 62 -34.21 -21.54 -18.67
N MET A 63 -33.34 -20.54 -18.78
CA MET A 63 -33.68 -19.13 -18.67
C MET A 63 -34.69 -18.77 -19.76
N THR A 64 -35.93 -18.46 -19.38
CA THR A 64 -36.91 -17.79 -20.23
C THR A 64 -36.35 -16.43 -20.63
N SER A 65 -36.28 -16.19 -21.93
CA SER A 65 -35.81 -14.93 -22.49
C SER A 65 -36.92 -13.88 -22.41
N VAL A 66 -36.58 -12.60 -22.49
CA VAL A 66 -37.54 -11.48 -22.40
C VAL A 66 -38.56 -11.52 -23.55
N GLU A 67 -38.27 -12.28 -24.60
CA GLU A 67 -39.16 -12.58 -25.72
C GLU A 67 -40.30 -13.58 -25.37
N ASP A 68 -40.20 -14.34 -24.27
CA ASP A 68 -41.21 -15.35 -23.88
C ASP A 68 -42.37 -14.79 -23.02
N ILE A 69 -42.36 -13.48 -22.71
CA ILE A 69 -43.41 -12.81 -21.93
C ILE A 69 -44.44 -12.10 -22.85
N TYR A 70 -44.26 -12.19 -24.17
CA TYR A 70 -45.13 -11.54 -25.17
C TYR A 70 -45.98 -12.48 -26.03
N GLU A 71 -46.21 -13.73 -25.63
CA GLU A 71 -47.07 -14.66 -26.41
C GLU A 71 -48.41 -15.08 -25.77
N ASP A 72 -48.71 -14.75 -24.51
CA ASP A 72 -49.85 -15.36 -23.80
C ASP A 72 -51.06 -14.44 -23.53
N LEU A 73 -51.47 -13.64 -24.53
CA LEU A 73 -52.75 -12.92 -24.53
C LEU A 73 -53.51 -12.98 -25.86
N GLN A 74 -53.44 -14.08 -26.61
CA GLN A 74 -54.27 -14.33 -27.79
C GLN A 74 -55.39 -15.36 -27.57
N HIS A 75 -56.22 -15.22 -26.54
CA HIS A 75 -57.50 -15.92 -26.49
C HIS A 75 -58.58 -15.14 -25.72
N MET A 76 -59.04 -14.02 -26.26
CA MET A 76 -60.44 -13.58 -26.10
C MET A 76 -60.90 -12.85 -27.37
N ARG A 77 -61.89 -13.45 -28.04
CA ARG A 77 -62.50 -13.02 -29.30
C ARG A 77 -63.69 -12.08 -29.01
N PRO A 78 -63.80 -10.90 -29.65
CA PRO A 78 -65.08 -10.26 -29.94
C PRO A 78 -65.54 -10.59 -31.37
N PRO A 79 -66.84 -10.54 -31.68
CA PRO A 79 -67.36 -11.05 -32.94
C PRO A 79 -67.15 -10.08 -34.12
N ASN A 80 -66.78 -10.69 -35.24
CA ASN A 80 -66.76 -10.24 -36.63
C ASN A 80 -67.61 -9.00 -36.97
N ILE A 81 -66.96 -7.98 -37.56
CA ILE A 81 -67.52 -7.28 -38.73
C ILE A 81 -66.43 -7.22 -39.80
N ILE A 82 -66.81 -7.72 -40.98
CA ILE A 82 -66.00 -7.86 -42.18
C ILE A 82 -65.82 -6.48 -42.83
N CYS A 83 -64.57 -6.10 -43.09
CA CYS A 83 -64.24 -5.15 -44.16
C CYS A 83 -63.12 -5.77 -45.03
N PRO A 84 -63.24 -5.83 -46.36
CA PRO A 84 -62.10 -6.08 -47.26
C PRO A 84 -61.33 -4.76 -47.47
N SER A 85 -60.00 -4.77 -47.36
CA SER A 85 -59.03 -4.86 -48.48
C SER A 85 -59.02 -3.60 -49.37
N THR A 86 -57.94 -2.91 -49.74
CA THR A 86 -56.47 -3.01 -49.60
C THR A 86 -55.87 -1.73 -50.22
N CYS A 87 -54.94 -1.06 -49.52
CA CYS A 87 -53.72 -0.34 -49.98
C CYS A 87 -53.80 0.79 -51.07
N PRO A 88 -52.72 1.57 -51.31
CA PRO A 88 -51.97 2.44 -50.38
C PRO A 88 -51.60 3.84 -50.99
N THR A 89 -50.89 4.64 -50.20
CA THR A 89 -49.93 5.73 -50.56
C THR A 89 -50.40 7.15 -50.92
N SER A 90 -49.85 8.08 -50.11
CA SER A 90 -49.21 9.34 -50.48
C SER A 90 -50.09 10.58 -50.75
N GLY A 91 -49.89 11.59 -49.89
CA GLY A 91 -49.57 12.92 -50.37
C GLY A 91 -50.69 13.95 -50.37
N MET A 92 -50.43 15.02 -49.61
CA MET A 92 -50.91 16.39 -49.80
C MET A 92 -52.33 16.75 -49.36
N VAL A 93 -52.36 17.54 -48.28
CA VAL A 93 -53.09 18.81 -48.13
C VAL A 93 -54.25 19.03 -49.11
N SER A 94 -55.48 18.97 -48.59
CA SER A 94 -56.53 19.89 -49.05
C SER A 94 -57.64 20.02 -48.01
N ARG A 95 -57.99 21.26 -47.67
CA ARG A 95 -59.24 21.61 -47.00
C ARG A 95 -60.38 21.12 -47.89
N CYS A 96 -61.27 20.31 -47.35
CA CYS A 96 -62.63 20.20 -47.86
C CYS A 96 -63.58 19.87 -46.71
N SER A 97 -64.39 20.86 -46.38
CA SER A 97 -65.67 20.71 -45.71
C SER A 97 -66.50 19.67 -46.47
N ILE A 98 -66.76 18.53 -45.84
CA ILE A 98 -67.75 17.59 -46.34
C ILE A 98 -69.06 17.96 -45.64
N ALA A 99 -69.90 18.63 -46.42
CA ALA A 99 -71.34 18.53 -46.29
C ALA A 99 -71.72 17.08 -46.58
N ASP A 100 -72.49 16.46 -45.69
CA ASP A 100 -73.72 15.80 -46.12
C ASP A 100 -74.76 15.80 -44.99
N PRO A 101 -76.00 16.26 -45.25
CA PRO A 101 -77.07 16.35 -44.28
C PRO A 101 -77.95 15.09 -44.35
N CYS A 102 -78.21 14.44 -43.22
CA CYS A 102 -79.28 13.45 -43.13
C CYS A 102 -80.03 13.56 -41.80
N PHE A 103 -81.35 13.49 -41.92
CA PHE A 103 -82.38 13.51 -40.88
C PHE A 103 -82.80 14.88 -40.31
N ARG A 104 -83.59 15.60 -41.11
CA ARG A 104 -84.86 16.14 -40.61
C ARG A 104 -85.99 15.64 -41.49
N ASP A 105 -86.66 14.57 -41.03
CA ASP A 105 -88.08 14.41 -41.33
C ASP A 105 -88.83 15.47 -40.52
N ALA A 106 -89.21 16.54 -41.20
CA ALA A 106 -90.27 17.44 -40.77
C ALA A 106 -91.22 17.60 -41.96
N PRO A 107 -92.54 17.47 -41.77
CA PRO A 107 -93.49 17.67 -42.84
C PRO A 107 -93.47 19.15 -43.24
N ASN A 108 -93.23 19.41 -44.52
CA ASN A 108 -93.38 20.72 -45.14
C ASN A 108 -94.77 21.27 -44.85
N PHE A 109 -94.89 22.15 -43.85
CA PHE A 109 -96.00 23.08 -43.75
C PHE A 109 -95.72 24.22 -44.73
N PHE A 110 -96.43 24.16 -45.86
CA PHE A 110 -96.79 25.23 -46.79
C PHE A 110 -95.82 26.41 -46.88
N HIS A 111 -94.99 26.39 -47.94
CA HIS A 111 -94.51 27.60 -48.55
C HIS A 111 -95.73 28.40 -49.06
N ASP A 112 -95.95 29.57 -48.46
CA ASP A 112 -96.60 30.69 -49.12
C ASP A 112 -95.68 31.10 -50.28
N ASP A 113 -95.97 30.64 -51.50
CA ASP A 113 -95.68 31.35 -52.74
C ASP A 113 -96.47 30.69 -53.89
N ASP A 114 -97.15 31.55 -54.65
CA ASP A 114 -97.72 31.33 -55.99
C ASP A 114 -98.80 30.25 -56.17
N LEU A 115 -99.99 30.55 -55.63
CA LEU A 115 -101.24 30.16 -56.29
C LEU A 115 -102.05 31.40 -56.64
N ASP A 116 -101.75 31.89 -57.83
CA ASP A 116 -102.49 32.90 -58.58
C ASP A 116 -103.87 32.34 -58.96
N PHE A 117 -104.77 32.22 -57.98
CA PHE A 117 -106.20 32.09 -58.25
C PHE A 117 -106.74 33.50 -58.45
N ALA A 118 -107.06 33.80 -59.70
CA ALA A 118 -107.82 34.98 -60.09
C ALA A 118 -108.96 35.23 -59.07
N PRO A 119 -109.12 36.46 -58.57
CA PRO A 119 -110.16 36.75 -57.60
C PRO A 119 -111.51 36.60 -58.31
N GLU A 120 -112.16 35.45 -58.13
CA GLU A 120 -113.63 35.46 -58.09
C GLU A 120 -113.97 36.55 -57.10
N GLU A 121 -114.73 37.56 -57.53
CA GLU A 121 -115.04 38.77 -56.77
C GLU A 121 -115.63 38.39 -55.40
N GLN A 122 -114.75 38.13 -54.43
CA GLN A 122 -115.15 37.76 -53.10
C GLN A 122 -115.71 39.03 -52.50
N GLU A 123 -117.02 39.04 -52.33
CA GLU A 123 -117.75 40.18 -51.80
C GLU A 123 -117.18 40.50 -50.42
N THR A 124 -116.41 41.57 -50.32
CA THR A 124 -115.78 41.98 -49.06
C THR A 124 -116.86 42.25 -48.03
N ASP A 125 -116.57 42.02 -46.75
CA ASP A 125 -117.53 42.28 -45.68
C ASP A 125 -118.09 43.72 -45.75
N ASP A 126 -117.29 44.68 -46.24
CA ASP A 126 -117.71 46.06 -46.54
C ASP A 126 -118.73 46.16 -47.69
N LYS A 127 -118.52 45.42 -48.78
CA LYS A 127 -119.47 45.35 -49.92
C LYS A 127 -120.79 44.70 -49.49
N LEU A 128 -120.74 43.65 -48.67
CA LEU A 128 -121.93 42.99 -48.10
C LEU A 128 -122.70 43.94 -47.16
N LEU A 129 -121.99 44.68 -46.30
CA LEU A 129 -122.60 45.70 -45.45
C LEU A 129 -123.25 46.83 -46.27
N GLN A 130 -122.61 47.23 -47.37
CA GLN A 130 -123.11 48.24 -48.28
C GLN A 130 -124.38 47.77 -49.01
N ARG A 131 -124.43 46.52 -49.48
CA ARG A 131 -125.65 45.95 -50.08
C ARG A 131 -126.77 45.79 -49.05
N ALA A 132 -126.47 45.40 -47.82
CA ALA A 132 -127.48 45.36 -46.75
C ALA A 132 -128.09 46.75 -46.50
N LYS A 133 -127.25 47.80 -46.46
CA LYS A 133 -127.70 49.20 -46.37
C LYS A 133 -128.51 49.65 -47.59
N GLU A 134 -128.14 49.21 -48.78
CA GLU A 134 -128.84 49.55 -50.04
C GLU A 134 -130.22 48.86 -50.15
N VAL A 135 -130.32 47.60 -49.74
CA VAL A 135 -131.60 46.88 -49.66
C VAL A 135 -132.53 47.60 -48.68
N GLU A 136 -132.03 47.96 -47.51
CA GLU A 136 -132.78 48.67 -46.50
C GLU A 136 -133.22 50.07 -46.98
N SER A 137 -132.35 50.83 -47.65
CA SER A 137 -132.71 52.15 -48.19
C SER A 137 -133.74 52.07 -49.32
N ARG A 138 -133.69 51.06 -50.19
CA ARG A 138 -134.66 50.85 -51.29
C ARG A 138 -136.07 50.49 -50.81
N PHE A 139 -136.22 49.94 -49.60
CA PHE A 139 -137.53 49.55 -49.05
C PHE A 139 -138.04 50.47 -47.93
N ILE A 140 -137.18 51.30 -47.33
CA ILE A 140 -137.57 52.30 -46.32
C ILE A 140 -138.03 53.62 -46.96
N VAL A 141 -137.51 54.00 -48.14
CA VAL A 141 -137.98 55.18 -48.87
C VAL A 141 -139.30 54.84 -49.59
N PRO A 142 -140.42 55.52 -49.31
CA PRO A 142 -141.61 55.41 -50.15
C PRO A 142 -141.22 55.90 -51.54
N SER A 143 -141.21 55.03 -52.55
CA SER A 143 -141.04 55.45 -53.94
C SER A 143 -142.23 56.36 -54.29
N GLY A 144 -141.99 57.67 -54.28
CA GLY A 144 -142.97 58.71 -54.61
C GLY A 144 -143.23 58.87 -56.10
N ASP A 145 -143.06 57.79 -56.89
CA ASP A 145 -143.38 57.78 -58.30
C ASP A 145 -144.79 57.20 -58.47
N GLU A 146 -145.75 58.11 -58.66
CA GLU A 146 -147.09 57.83 -59.15
C GLU A 146 -147.01 57.18 -60.54
N TYR A 147 -146.96 55.85 -60.58
CA TYR A 147 -147.26 55.14 -61.83
C TYR A 147 -148.78 55.11 -61.99
N GLU A 148 -149.29 55.94 -62.90
CA GLU A 148 -150.67 55.87 -63.41
C GLU A 148 -150.93 54.48 -64.01
N LEU A 149 -151.45 53.55 -63.21
CA LEU A 149 -151.81 52.22 -63.66
C LEU A 149 -153.21 52.24 -64.29
N ASN A 150 -153.25 52.41 -65.61
CA ASN A 150 -154.47 52.34 -66.41
C ASN A 150 -155.00 50.89 -66.45
N MET A 151 -155.84 50.53 -65.49
CA MET A 151 -156.48 49.22 -65.36
C MET A 151 -157.59 49.04 -66.38
N PHE A 152 -157.34 48.24 -67.42
CA PHE A 152 -158.41 47.73 -68.27
C PHE A 152 -159.35 46.83 -67.46
N ARG A 153 -160.63 47.17 -67.57
CA ARG A 153 -161.76 46.62 -66.85
C ARG A 153 -162.04 45.19 -67.34
N ASP A 154 -161.70 44.19 -66.54
CA ASP A 154 -162.50 42.97 -66.52
C ASP A 154 -162.56 42.33 -65.13
N LYS A 155 -163.77 41.94 -64.74
CA LYS A 155 -164.27 41.72 -63.38
C LYS A 155 -163.46 40.70 -62.55
N ARG A 156 -162.78 41.15 -61.49
CA ARG A 156 -162.39 40.42 -60.26
C ARG A 156 -161.70 41.40 -59.28
N LEU A 157 -162.13 41.41 -58.00
CA LEU A 157 -161.67 42.21 -56.84
C LEU A 157 -162.01 43.73 -56.84
N SER A 158 -162.46 44.25 -55.68
CA SER A 158 -162.76 45.68 -55.45
C SER A 158 -161.47 46.50 -55.36
N SER A 159 -161.48 47.75 -55.84
CA SER A 159 -160.30 48.64 -55.83
C SER A 159 -159.70 48.83 -54.43
N ASN A 160 -160.52 48.75 -53.38
CA ASN A 160 -160.07 48.92 -51.99
C ASN A 160 -159.34 47.65 -51.47
N ASP A 161 -159.82 46.47 -51.87
CA ASP A 161 -159.18 45.19 -51.52
C ASP A 161 -157.80 45.05 -52.18
N MET A 162 -157.67 45.56 -53.41
CA MET A 162 -156.38 45.62 -54.10
C MET A 162 -155.38 46.56 -53.40
N LEU A 163 -155.82 47.74 -52.94
CA LEU A 163 -154.97 48.67 -52.19
C LEU A 163 -154.50 48.08 -50.85
N GLN A 164 -155.39 47.41 -50.11
CA GLN A 164 -155.02 46.73 -48.87
C GLN A 164 -154.03 45.57 -49.11
N LEU A 165 -154.20 44.82 -50.20
CA LEU A 165 -153.26 43.76 -50.58
C LEU A 165 -151.89 44.34 -50.94
N ILE A 166 -151.84 45.45 -51.70
CA ILE A 166 -150.59 46.15 -52.02
C ILE A 166 -149.88 46.64 -50.75
N GLN A 167 -150.62 47.20 -49.78
CA GLN A 167 -150.05 47.63 -48.50
C GLN A 167 -149.47 46.46 -47.70
N ARG A 168 -150.20 45.34 -47.58
CA ARG A 168 -149.70 44.12 -46.92
C ARG A 168 -148.45 43.58 -47.60
N LEU A 169 -148.47 43.45 -48.93
CA LEU A 169 -147.31 43.00 -49.70
C LEU A 169 -146.11 43.95 -49.58
N THR A 170 -146.34 45.25 -49.44
CA THR A 170 -145.28 46.24 -49.24
C THR A 170 -144.66 46.09 -47.85
N GLU A 171 -145.48 45.86 -46.83
CA GLU A 171 -145.01 45.65 -45.46
C GLU A 171 -144.27 44.31 -45.31
N ASP A 172 -144.79 43.22 -45.89
CA ASP A 172 -144.10 41.92 -45.93
C ASP A 172 -142.74 42.03 -46.63
N ARG A 173 -142.65 42.79 -47.73
CA ARG A 173 -141.38 43.06 -48.43
C ARG A 173 -140.40 43.86 -47.57
N LYS A 174 -140.87 44.83 -46.79
CA LYS A 174 -140.02 45.57 -45.83
C LYS A 174 -139.52 44.67 -44.72
N GLN A 175 -140.38 43.85 -44.15
CA GLN A 175 -140.03 42.91 -43.09
C GLN A 175 -138.99 41.89 -43.59
N LEU A 176 -139.19 41.33 -44.78
CA LEU A 176 -138.24 40.42 -45.40
C LEU A 176 -136.90 41.11 -45.69
N ALA A 177 -136.91 42.37 -46.15
CA ALA A 177 -135.70 43.15 -46.36
C ALA A 177 -134.93 43.42 -45.05
N HIS A 178 -135.63 43.69 -43.94
CA HIS A 178 -135.03 43.87 -42.62
C HIS A 178 -134.43 42.56 -42.09
N GLU A 179 -135.16 41.45 -42.25
CA GLU A 179 -134.67 40.13 -41.85
C GLU A 179 -133.42 39.72 -42.64
N LEU A 180 -133.44 39.91 -43.97
CA LEU A 180 -132.27 39.66 -44.83
C LEU A 180 -131.08 40.57 -44.43
N SER A 181 -131.30 41.87 -44.19
CA SER A 181 -130.26 42.80 -43.73
C SER A 181 -129.68 42.37 -42.37
N SER A 182 -130.52 41.95 -41.43
CA SER A 182 -130.11 41.47 -40.11
C SER A 182 -129.28 40.19 -40.20
N GLN A 183 -129.72 39.23 -41.01
CA GLN A 183 -128.97 37.99 -41.26
C GLN A 183 -127.60 38.27 -41.90
N ILE A 184 -127.53 39.19 -42.88
CA ILE A 184 -126.26 39.60 -43.49
C ILE A 184 -125.33 40.22 -42.43
N ARG A 185 -125.83 41.16 -41.61
CA ARG A 185 -125.03 41.78 -40.55
C ARG A 185 -124.55 40.75 -39.51
N ALA A 186 -125.41 39.83 -39.06
CA ALA A 186 -125.05 38.78 -38.11
C ALA A 186 -123.93 37.88 -38.66
N ARG A 187 -124.06 37.43 -39.91
CA ARG A 187 -123.02 36.64 -40.60
C ARG A 187 -121.70 37.40 -40.74
N VAL A 188 -121.75 38.69 -41.05
CA VAL A 188 -120.54 39.54 -41.12
C VAL A 188 -119.88 39.66 -39.74
N THR A 189 -120.65 39.83 -38.66
CA THR A 189 -120.09 39.89 -37.30
C THR A 189 -119.47 38.56 -36.85
N GLU A 190 -120.10 37.42 -37.20
CA GLU A 190 -119.57 36.07 -36.93
C GLU A 190 -118.25 35.84 -37.67
N ARG A 191 -118.17 36.23 -38.96
CA ARG A 191 -116.93 36.17 -39.76
C ARG A 191 -115.83 37.03 -39.17
N PHE A 192 -116.14 38.27 -38.77
CA PHE A 192 -115.17 39.17 -38.14
C PHE A 192 -114.64 38.58 -36.82
N ALA A 193 -115.52 38.08 -35.95
CA ALA A 193 -115.14 37.44 -34.70
C ALA A 193 -114.24 36.21 -34.94
N SER A 194 -114.60 35.35 -35.91
CA SER A 194 -113.81 34.17 -36.28
C SER A 194 -112.43 34.56 -36.83
N LYS A 195 -112.36 35.60 -37.67
CA LYS A 195 -111.10 36.11 -38.24
C LYS A 195 -110.20 36.72 -37.18
N GLU A 196 -110.77 37.45 -36.22
CA GLU A 196 -110.02 38.02 -35.10
C GLU A 196 -109.52 36.95 -34.14
N GLN A 197 -110.34 35.93 -33.83
CA GLN A 197 -109.90 34.76 -33.06
C GLN A 197 -108.76 34.01 -33.77
N TYR A 198 -108.90 33.73 -35.06
CA TYR A 198 -107.82 33.14 -35.86
C TYR A 198 -106.54 33.98 -35.80
N ARG A 199 -106.66 35.31 -35.90
CA ARG A 199 -105.51 36.22 -35.80
C ARG A 199 -104.85 36.16 -34.42
N GLN A 200 -105.63 36.01 -33.35
CA GLN A 200 -105.11 35.85 -31.98
C GLN A 200 -104.41 34.49 -31.81
N SER A 201 -105.06 33.38 -32.20
CA SER A 201 -104.45 32.05 -32.15
C SER A 201 -103.20 31.94 -33.02
N LYS A 202 -103.16 32.61 -34.19
CA LYS A 202 -101.96 32.68 -35.04
C LYS A 202 -100.81 33.38 -34.32
N LYS A 203 -101.06 34.51 -33.64
CA LYS A 203 -100.04 35.20 -32.84
C LYS A 203 -99.55 34.34 -31.67
N GLU A 204 -100.44 33.65 -30.98
CA GLU A 204 -100.08 32.75 -29.88
C GLU A 204 -99.21 31.59 -30.37
N LEU A 205 -99.56 30.99 -31.52
CA LEU A 205 -98.75 29.96 -32.16
C LEU A 205 -97.37 30.50 -32.58
N ASP A 206 -97.30 31.69 -33.18
CA ASP A 206 -96.05 32.33 -33.56
C ASP A 206 -95.15 32.60 -32.34
N THR A 207 -95.74 33.09 -31.23
CA THR A 207 -94.99 33.32 -29.99
C THR A 207 -94.49 32.02 -29.35
N SER A 208 -95.30 30.96 -29.38
CA SER A 208 -94.91 29.65 -28.86
C SER A 208 -93.83 29.01 -29.73
N THR A 209 -93.92 29.14 -31.05
CA THR A 209 -92.90 28.65 -32.00
C THR A 209 -91.57 29.34 -31.78
N ARG A 210 -91.54 30.68 -31.60
CA ARG A 210 -90.31 31.42 -31.31
C ARG A 210 -89.68 31.01 -29.97
N ARG A 211 -90.48 30.77 -28.93
CA ARG A 211 -89.98 30.28 -27.64
C ARG A 211 -89.32 28.91 -27.79
N LEU A 212 -89.99 27.97 -28.47
CA LEU A 212 -89.43 26.64 -28.70
C LEU A 212 -88.15 26.68 -29.55
N GLU A 213 -88.06 27.55 -30.55
CA GLU A 213 -86.83 27.69 -31.34
C GLU A 213 -85.67 28.27 -30.50
N ASN A 214 -85.95 29.23 -29.61
CA ASN A 214 -84.96 29.74 -28.67
C ASN A 214 -84.50 28.65 -27.68
N GLU A 215 -85.44 27.93 -27.07
CA GLU A 215 -85.13 26.82 -26.15
C GLU A 215 -84.31 25.73 -26.85
N LYS A 216 -84.67 25.37 -28.09
CA LYS A 216 -83.90 24.44 -28.91
C LYS A 216 -82.48 24.94 -29.16
N SER A 217 -82.30 26.21 -29.49
CA SER A 217 -80.96 26.79 -29.72
C SER A 217 -80.12 26.84 -28.43
N GLU A 218 -80.75 27.11 -27.27
CA GLU A 218 -80.08 27.11 -25.98
C GLU A 218 -79.66 25.68 -25.56
N VAL A 219 -80.56 24.70 -25.70
CA VAL A 219 -80.24 23.29 -25.45
C VAL A 219 -79.15 22.80 -26.40
N GLN A 220 -79.19 23.18 -27.67
CA GLN A 220 -78.15 22.81 -28.63
C GLN A 220 -76.79 23.39 -28.22
N THR A 221 -76.72 24.70 -27.93
CA THR A 221 -75.44 25.34 -27.57
C THR A 221 -74.90 24.87 -26.22
N THR A 222 -75.76 24.52 -25.26
CA THR A 222 -75.34 23.93 -23.98
C THR A 222 -74.78 22.52 -24.18
N LEU A 223 -75.39 21.70 -25.04
CA LEU A 223 -74.88 20.38 -25.38
C LEU A 223 -73.52 20.46 -26.10
N GLU A 224 -73.38 21.35 -27.08
CA GLU A 224 -72.12 21.58 -27.80
C GLU A 224 -71.00 21.98 -26.82
N ARG A 225 -71.28 22.94 -25.92
CA ARG A 225 -70.31 23.33 -24.88
C ARG A 225 -69.93 22.19 -23.93
N GLU A 226 -70.87 21.35 -23.54
CA GLU A 226 -70.59 20.22 -22.64
C GLU A 226 -69.80 19.10 -23.36
N MET A 227 -70.07 18.88 -24.65
CA MET A 227 -69.28 18.00 -25.50
C MET A 227 -67.83 18.48 -25.61
N ASP A 228 -67.63 19.77 -25.90
CA ASP A 228 -66.30 20.37 -25.98
C ASP A 228 -65.56 20.31 -24.65
N ARG A 229 -66.24 20.66 -23.55
CA ARG A 229 -65.67 20.59 -22.19
C ARG A 229 -65.23 19.17 -21.85
N ARG A 230 -66.06 18.15 -22.10
CA ARG A 230 -65.70 16.74 -21.86
C ARG A 230 -64.59 16.26 -22.77
N SER A 231 -64.60 16.66 -24.04
CA SER A 231 -63.55 16.33 -25.00
C SER A 231 -62.19 16.90 -24.55
N GLN A 232 -62.18 18.14 -24.07
CA GLN A 232 -60.99 18.78 -23.50
C GLN A 232 -60.54 18.10 -22.21
N ASP A 233 -61.46 17.77 -21.29
CA ASP A 233 -61.13 17.05 -20.05
C ASP A 233 -60.49 15.68 -20.35
N TRP A 234 -61.06 14.92 -21.29
CA TRP A 234 -60.51 13.62 -21.70
C TRP A 234 -59.15 13.77 -22.39
N SER A 235 -58.99 14.78 -23.25
CA SER A 235 -57.71 15.08 -23.88
C SER A 235 -56.63 15.44 -22.86
N ALA A 236 -56.97 16.26 -21.86
CA ALA A 236 -56.06 16.61 -20.77
C ALA A 236 -55.70 15.40 -19.90
N ARG A 237 -56.66 14.51 -19.59
CA ARG A 237 -56.38 13.26 -18.88
C ARG A 237 -55.48 12.33 -19.68
N LEU A 238 -55.75 12.17 -20.98
CA LEU A 238 -54.92 11.36 -21.87
C LEU A 238 -53.48 11.88 -21.90
N LEU A 239 -53.29 13.20 -22.03
CA LEU A 239 -51.97 13.80 -22.02
C LEU A 239 -51.24 13.55 -20.69
N ARG A 240 -51.94 13.65 -19.55
CA ARG A 240 -51.36 13.32 -18.23
C ARG A 240 -50.95 11.85 -18.12
N PHE A 241 -51.77 10.93 -18.63
CA PHE A 241 -51.43 9.51 -18.63
C PHE A 241 -50.22 9.22 -19.52
N GLN A 242 -50.14 9.86 -20.69
CA GLN A 242 -48.99 9.72 -21.59
C GLN A 242 -47.71 10.25 -20.95
N SER A 243 -47.74 11.43 -20.31
CA SER A 243 -46.56 11.95 -19.62
C SER A 243 -46.14 11.07 -18.43
N GLU A 244 -47.09 10.47 -17.73
CA GLU A 244 -46.79 9.55 -16.62
C GLU A 244 -46.25 8.22 -17.12
N GLU A 245 -46.77 7.70 -18.24
CA GLU A 245 -46.24 6.52 -18.93
C GLU A 245 -44.79 6.76 -19.38
N GLU A 246 -44.50 7.90 -20.01
CA GLU A 246 -43.14 8.29 -20.39
C GLU A 246 -42.20 8.37 -19.18
N ARG A 247 -42.65 9.01 -18.08
CA ARG A 247 -41.90 9.10 -16.83
C ARG A 247 -41.59 7.72 -16.22
N LEU A 248 -42.58 6.82 -16.25
CA LEU A 248 -42.40 5.45 -15.76
C LEU A 248 -41.47 4.63 -16.67
N HIS A 249 -41.57 4.78 -17.99
CA HIS A 249 -40.63 4.16 -18.92
C HIS A 249 -39.20 4.62 -18.71
N GLU A 250 -38.98 5.93 -18.48
CA GLU A 250 -37.64 6.43 -18.16
C GLU A 250 -37.15 5.84 -16.83
N ARG A 251 -38.02 5.78 -15.81
CA ARG A 251 -37.66 5.16 -14.52
C ARG A 251 -37.28 3.69 -14.66
N VAL A 252 -37.98 2.93 -15.51
CA VAL A 252 -37.64 1.53 -15.80
C VAL A 252 -36.29 1.44 -16.51
N ARG A 253 -36.00 2.35 -17.45
CA ARG A 253 -34.69 2.40 -18.12
C ARG A 253 -33.55 2.70 -17.14
N GLU A 254 -33.72 3.67 -16.26
CA GLU A 254 -32.74 3.98 -15.21
C GLU A 254 -32.49 2.77 -14.29
N LEU A 255 -33.55 2.08 -13.87
CA LEU A 255 -33.43 0.87 -13.05
C LEU A 255 -32.71 -0.25 -13.80
N ALA A 256 -32.97 -0.42 -15.10
CA ALA A 256 -32.26 -1.38 -15.94
C ALA A 256 -30.76 -1.04 -16.05
N GLU A 257 -30.40 0.23 -16.26
CA GLU A 257 -29.00 0.67 -16.28
C GLU A 257 -28.30 0.45 -14.93
N GLN A 258 -28.97 0.78 -13.82
CA GLN A 258 -28.46 0.51 -12.47
C GLN A 258 -28.24 -0.98 -12.24
N ASN A 259 -29.19 -1.83 -12.64
CA ASN A 259 -29.06 -3.28 -12.53
C ASN A 259 -27.87 -3.80 -13.33
N VAL A 260 -27.66 -3.32 -14.56
CA VAL A 260 -26.47 -3.69 -15.36
C VAL A 260 -25.18 -3.20 -14.69
N SER A 261 -25.17 -2.00 -14.11
CA SER A 261 -24.04 -1.49 -13.35
C SER A 261 -23.73 -2.37 -12.14
N PHE A 262 -24.75 -2.75 -11.37
CA PHE A 262 -24.60 -3.64 -10.22
C PHE A 262 -24.11 -5.03 -10.63
N GLN A 263 -24.63 -5.60 -11.72
CA GLN A 263 -24.13 -6.88 -12.24
C GLN A 263 -22.64 -6.80 -12.62
N ARG A 264 -22.19 -5.70 -13.23
CA ARG A 264 -20.76 -5.46 -13.52
C ARG A 264 -19.93 -5.36 -12.24
N GLU A 265 -20.42 -4.64 -11.24
CA GLU A 265 -19.74 -4.51 -9.94
C GLU A 265 -19.65 -5.86 -9.22
N VAL A 266 -20.73 -6.66 -9.21
CA VAL A 266 -20.72 -8.03 -8.67
C VAL A 266 -19.69 -8.89 -9.39
N THR A 267 -19.67 -8.88 -10.72
CA THR A 267 -18.69 -9.65 -11.51
C THR A 267 -17.25 -9.21 -11.20
N PHE A 268 -17.02 -7.91 -11.04
CA PHE A 268 -15.71 -7.37 -10.66
C PHE A 268 -15.30 -7.79 -9.25
N LEU A 269 -16.23 -7.74 -8.29
CA LEU A 269 -15.99 -8.19 -6.92
C LEU A 269 -15.73 -9.70 -6.85
N GLU A 270 -16.44 -10.51 -7.65
CA GLU A 270 -16.20 -11.94 -7.77
C GLU A 270 -14.79 -12.25 -8.33
N ALA A 271 -14.38 -11.53 -9.38
CA ALA A 271 -13.03 -11.64 -9.92
C ALA A 271 -11.96 -11.27 -8.87
N ASN A 272 -12.13 -10.12 -8.18
CA ASN A 272 -11.22 -9.71 -7.10
C ASN A 272 -11.19 -10.71 -5.94
N LYS A 273 -12.33 -11.30 -5.57
CA LYS A 273 -12.40 -12.34 -4.55
C LYS A 273 -11.60 -13.57 -4.97
N SER A 274 -11.70 -13.97 -6.25
CA SER A 274 -10.92 -15.10 -6.79
C SER A 274 -9.41 -14.82 -6.76
N ASP A 275 -8.98 -13.61 -7.14
CA ASP A 275 -7.58 -13.19 -7.09
C ASP A 275 -7.05 -13.11 -5.65
N ALA A 276 -7.84 -12.57 -4.73
CA ALA A 276 -7.50 -12.52 -3.31
C ALA A 276 -7.39 -13.93 -2.72
N SER A 277 -8.31 -14.83 -3.07
CA SER A 277 -8.27 -16.23 -2.66
C SER A 277 -7.03 -16.94 -3.19
N ALA A 278 -6.63 -16.69 -4.44
CA ALA A 278 -5.40 -17.23 -5.02
C ALA A 278 -4.14 -16.71 -4.29
N LYS A 279 -4.09 -15.41 -3.94
CA LYS A 279 -3.01 -14.83 -3.13
C LYS A 279 -2.94 -15.45 -1.73
N VAL A 280 -4.08 -15.62 -1.08
CA VAL A 280 -4.17 -16.30 0.23
C VAL A 280 -3.64 -17.73 0.12
N ALA A 281 -4.08 -18.50 -0.88
CA ALA A 281 -3.59 -19.87 -1.08
C ALA A 281 -2.07 -19.93 -1.32
N SER A 282 -1.50 -18.96 -2.06
CA SER A 282 -0.05 -18.85 -2.26
C SER A 282 0.69 -18.54 -0.95
N LEU A 283 0.18 -17.60 -0.14
CA LEU A 283 0.77 -17.25 1.16
C LEU A 283 0.63 -18.39 2.16
N GLU A 284 -0.48 -19.11 2.17
CA GLU A 284 -0.65 -20.32 2.96
C GLU A 284 0.40 -21.38 2.59
N LEU A 285 0.65 -21.59 1.29
CA LEU A 285 1.68 -22.52 0.85
C LEU A 285 3.07 -22.07 1.30
N GLN A 286 3.37 -20.77 1.24
CA GLN A 286 4.63 -20.23 1.74
C GLN A 286 4.77 -20.41 3.25
N ASN A 287 3.72 -20.13 4.02
CA ASN A 287 3.71 -20.35 5.46
C ASN A 287 3.92 -21.81 5.82
N ARG A 288 3.30 -22.75 5.09
CA ARG A 288 3.56 -24.20 5.28
C ARG A 288 5.04 -24.52 5.08
N LYS A 289 5.65 -24.03 3.99
CA LYS A 289 7.09 -24.24 3.73
C LYS A 289 7.98 -23.67 4.83
N LEU A 290 7.72 -22.44 5.27
CA LEU A 290 8.47 -21.81 6.36
C LEU A 290 8.30 -22.57 7.67
N ASN A 291 7.10 -23.11 7.92
CA ASN A 291 6.83 -23.93 9.09
C ASN A 291 7.61 -25.26 9.04
N ASP A 292 7.66 -25.92 7.88
CA ASP A 292 8.46 -27.13 7.67
C ASP A 292 9.98 -26.86 7.88
N GLU A 293 10.46 -25.69 7.44
CA GLU A 293 11.85 -25.25 7.66
C GLU A 293 12.13 -24.96 9.14
N LEU A 294 11.19 -24.31 9.83
CA LEU A 294 11.27 -24.05 11.26
C LEU A 294 11.32 -25.36 12.07
N GLU A 295 10.48 -26.33 11.72
CA GLU A 295 10.47 -27.65 12.37
C GLU A 295 11.80 -28.39 12.16
N LYS A 296 12.39 -28.32 10.94
CA LYS A 296 13.73 -28.86 10.69
C LYS A 296 14.81 -28.19 11.53
N LEU A 297 14.79 -26.85 11.64
CA LEU A 297 15.73 -26.10 12.46
C LEU A 297 15.57 -26.44 13.94
N GLN A 298 14.33 -26.57 14.42
CA GLN A 298 14.02 -26.94 15.80
C GLN A 298 14.55 -28.34 16.11
N ASN A 299 14.28 -29.33 15.25
CA ASN A 299 14.85 -30.67 15.38
C ASN A 299 16.39 -30.65 15.39
N GLY A 300 17.02 -29.82 14.55
CA GLY A 300 18.47 -29.64 14.53
C GLY A 300 19.01 -29.02 15.82
N HIS A 301 18.34 -28.00 16.33
CA HIS A 301 18.65 -27.37 17.61
C HIS A 301 18.55 -28.37 18.76
N ASP A 302 17.47 -29.14 18.82
CA ASP A 302 17.24 -30.13 19.89
C ASP A 302 18.31 -31.23 19.86
N ASN A 303 18.70 -31.68 18.67
CA ASN A 303 19.81 -32.64 18.51
C ASN A 303 21.14 -32.06 19.01
N LEU A 304 21.46 -30.81 18.67
CA LEU A 304 22.67 -30.13 19.14
C LEU A 304 22.64 -29.89 20.65
N HIS A 305 21.48 -29.52 21.18
CA HIS A 305 21.29 -29.33 22.61
C HIS A 305 21.53 -30.64 23.37
N ASN A 306 20.92 -31.74 22.92
CA ASN A 306 21.14 -33.07 23.50
C ASN A 306 22.62 -33.47 23.42
N SER A 307 23.28 -33.28 22.27
CA SER A 307 24.71 -33.55 22.14
C SER A 307 25.57 -32.67 23.06
N SER A 308 25.17 -31.41 23.31
CA SER A 308 25.86 -30.52 24.23
C SER A 308 25.66 -30.96 25.69
N VAL A 309 24.46 -31.42 26.05
CA VAL A 309 24.18 -31.97 27.39
C VAL A 309 25.01 -33.22 27.61
N ASP A 310 25.01 -34.17 26.66
CA ASP A 310 25.83 -35.39 26.72
C ASP A 310 27.33 -35.08 26.87
N LEU A 311 27.83 -34.06 26.15
CA LEU A 311 29.23 -33.65 26.24
C LEU A 311 29.53 -32.99 27.60
N HIS A 312 28.59 -32.19 28.11
CA HIS A 312 28.71 -31.59 29.43
C HIS A 312 28.76 -32.65 30.53
N ASP A 313 27.90 -33.67 30.47
CA ASP A 313 27.89 -34.78 31.42
C ASP A 313 29.22 -35.53 31.40
N ARG A 314 29.78 -35.80 30.21
CA ARG A 314 31.14 -36.39 30.07
C ARG A 314 32.23 -35.49 30.65
N PHE A 315 32.12 -34.17 30.47
CA PHE A 315 33.07 -33.24 31.09
C PHE A 315 32.97 -33.26 32.62
N MET A 316 31.76 -33.42 33.17
CA MET A 316 31.56 -33.57 34.60
C MET A 316 32.21 -34.86 35.11
N GLU A 317 32.01 -36.00 34.43
CA GLU A 317 32.68 -37.27 34.76
C GLU A 317 34.22 -37.12 34.77
N VAL A 318 34.80 -36.52 33.72
CA VAL A 318 36.25 -36.30 33.64
C VAL A 318 36.75 -35.33 34.71
N ALA A 319 35.95 -34.33 35.08
CA ALA A 319 36.29 -33.42 36.16
C ALA A 319 36.31 -34.13 37.52
N GLU A 320 35.34 -35.02 37.78
CA GLU A 320 35.33 -35.86 38.97
C GLU A 320 36.54 -36.81 39.00
N GLU A 321 36.87 -37.46 37.89
CA GLU A 321 38.09 -38.30 37.78
C GLU A 321 39.37 -37.50 38.03
N ARG A 322 39.47 -36.29 37.47
CA ARG A 322 40.61 -35.39 37.73
C ARG A 322 40.71 -35.05 39.22
N ASP A 323 39.59 -34.73 39.86
CA ASP A 323 39.57 -34.38 41.27
C ASP A 323 39.94 -35.58 42.16
N HIS A 324 39.52 -36.79 41.78
CA HIS A 324 39.97 -38.04 42.40
C HIS A 324 41.49 -38.25 42.26
N LEU A 325 42.05 -38.07 41.05
CA LEU A 325 43.49 -38.19 40.81
C LEU A 325 44.29 -37.12 41.56
N GLN A 326 43.78 -35.88 41.63
CA GLN A 326 44.40 -34.81 42.40
C GLN A 326 44.43 -35.14 43.90
N GLY A 327 43.34 -35.69 44.44
CA GLY A 327 43.31 -36.22 45.80
C GLY A 327 44.37 -37.28 46.03
N TYR A 328 44.45 -38.28 45.15
CA TYR A 328 45.45 -39.34 45.21
C TYR A 328 46.90 -38.81 45.16
N LEU A 329 47.19 -37.85 44.27
CA LEU A 329 48.50 -37.23 44.19
C LEU A 329 48.86 -36.49 45.48
N LYS A 330 47.91 -35.75 46.07
CA LYS A 330 48.11 -35.06 47.35
C LYS A 330 48.43 -36.04 48.49
N ASP A 331 47.79 -37.20 48.50
CA ASP A 331 48.10 -38.28 49.44
C ASP A 331 49.51 -38.81 49.23
N LYS A 332 49.91 -39.07 47.97
CA LYS A 332 51.29 -39.49 47.63
C LYS A 332 52.35 -38.44 47.96
N GLU A 333 52.06 -37.16 47.77
CA GLU A 333 52.95 -36.10 48.24
C GLU A 333 53.09 -36.11 49.76
N SER A 334 52.02 -36.38 50.50
CA SER A 334 52.05 -36.49 51.97
C SER A 334 52.90 -37.67 52.44
N GLU A 335 52.76 -38.84 51.79
CA GLU A 335 53.62 -40.02 52.00
C GLU A 335 55.09 -39.69 51.70
N ASN A 336 55.36 -39.00 50.59
CA ASN A 336 56.72 -38.63 50.18
C ASN A 336 57.34 -37.61 51.15
N ARG A 337 56.57 -36.65 51.68
CA ARG A 337 57.00 -35.76 52.78
C ARG A 337 57.35 -36.57 54.03
N ALA A 338 56.57 -37.59 54.38
CA ALA A 338 56.87 -38.48 55.49
C ALA A 338 58.17 -39.27 55.27
N LEU A 339 58.39 -39.79 54.06
CA LEU A 339 59.63 -40.47 53.69
C LEU A 339 60.85 -39.53 53.76
N HIS A 340 60.74 -38.30 53.24
CA HIS A 340 61.79 -37.29 53.35
C HIS A 340 62.14 -36.99 54.82
N ASN A 341 61.14 -36.90 55.70
CA ASN A 341 61.38 -36.75 57.13
C ASN A 341 62.14 -37.93 57.74
N VAL A 342 61.85 -39.17 57.30
CA VAL A 342 62.60 -40.37 57.71
C VAL A 342 64.04 -40.32 57.20
N ILE A 343 64.26 -39.95 55.94
CA ILE A 343 65.59 -39.80 55.35
C ILE A 343 66.41 -38.75 56.12
N ALA A 344 65.81 -37.59 56.44
CA ALA A 344 66.48 -36.54 57.21
C ALA A 344 66.87 -37.01 58.62
N ARG A 345 66.00 -37.79 59.29
CA ARG A 345 66.32 -38.43 60.58
C ARG A 345 67.49 -39.40 60.45
N LEU A 346 67.49 -40.25 59.43
CA LEU A 346 68.60 -41.19 59.15
C LEU A 346 69.92 -40.47 58.86
N GLN A 347 69.91 -39.41 58.04
CA GLN A 347 71.08 -38.58 57.79
C GLN A 347 71.62 -37.94 59.08
N THR A 348 70.72 -37.47 59.96
CA THR A 348 71.12 -36.91 61.25
C THR A 348 71.80 -37.97 62.12
N ALA A 349 71.25 -39.19 62.16
CA ALA A 349 71.87 -40.31 62.87
C ALA A 349 73.22 -40.71 62.27
N PHE A 350 73.35 -40.77 60.94
CA PHE A 350 74.64 -41.02 60.27
C PHE A 350 75.67 -39.96 60.62
N ASN A 351 75.29 -38.68 60.62
CA ASN A 351 76.20 -37.60 61.01
C ASN A 351 76.64 -37.72 62.48
N GLU A 352 75.77 -38.15 63.38
CA GLU A 352 76.10 -38.40 64.80
C GLU A 352 77.05 -39.60 64.96
N HIS A 353 76.80 -40.68 64.23
CA HIS A 353 77.70 -41.83 64.18
C HIS A 353 79.07 -41.44 63.63
N GLU A 354 79.13 -40.63 62.57
CA GLU A 354 80.38 -40.15 62.00
C GLU A 354 81.18 -39.31 63.02
N ARG A 355 80.52 -38.43 63.78
CA ARG A 355 81.13 -37.68 64.90
C ARG A 355 81.68 -38.61 65.98
N THR A 356 80.91 -39.64 66.34
CA THR A 356 81.32 -40.65 67.33
C THR A 356 82.58 -41.39 66.85
N ILE A 357 82.60 -41.81 65.59
CA ILE A 357 83.76 -42.50 64.97
C ILE A 357 84.98 -41.58 64.94
N THR A 358 84.82 -40.30 64.58
CA THR A 358 85.93 -39.34 64.59
C THR A 358 86.46 -39.11 66.00
N GLY A 359 85.59 -38.99 67.01
CA GLY A 359 85.99 -38.88 68.42
C GLY A 359 86.81 -40.08 68.90
N LEU A 360 86.39 -41.30 68.58
CA LEU A 360 87.13 -42.53 68.91
C LEU A 360 88.52 -42.56 68.25
N ARG A 361 88.62 -42.17 66.97
CA ARG A 361 89.90 -42.09 66.24
C ARG A 361 90.87 -41.09 66.89
N GLN A 362 90.38 -39.95 67.37
CA GLN A 362 91.20 -38.97 68.06
C GLN A 362 91.71 -39.47 69.42
N GLY A 363 90.86 -40.16 70.20
CA GLY A 363 91.25 -40.75 71.49
C GLY A 363 92.39 -41.76 71.35
N TYR A 364 92.32 -42.65 70.36
CA TYR A 364 93.36 -43.66 70.11
C TYR A 364 94.74 -43.05 69.78
N ASN A 365 94.78 -41.95 69.03
CA ASN A 365 96.03 -41.27 68.69
C ASN A 365 96.71 -40.62 69.90
N THR A 366 95.93 -40.11 70.87
CA THR A 366 96.49 -39.51 72.10
C THR A 366 97.10 -40.53 73.06
N GLU A 367 96.77 -41.81 72.92
CA GLU A 367 97.26 -42.90 73.76
C GLU A 367 98.60 -43.46 73.27
N LEU A 368 98.87 -43.39 71.96
CA LEU A 368 100.14 -43.77 71.32
C LEU A 368 101.31 -42.84 71.69
N ASP A 369 101.06 -41.54 71.89
CA ASP A 369 102.11 -40.55 72.20
C ASP A 369 102.68 -40.69 73.63
N LYS A 370 101.97 -41.33 74.56
CA LYS A 370 102.44 -41.53 75.95
C LYS A 370 103.46 -42.67 76.11
N MET A 371 103.59 -43.57 75.15
CA MET A 371 104.37 -44.82 75.29
C MET A 371 105.84 -44.74 74.82
N SER A 372 106.35 -43.58 74.38
CA SER A 372 107.64 -43.48 73.64
C SER A 372 108.85 -42.90 74.41
N VAL A 373 108.76 -42.59 75.72
CA VAL A 373 109.74 -41.71 76.42
C VAL A 373 110.78 -42.40 77.34
N GLU A 374 110.76 -43.72 77.57
CA GLU A 374 111.75 -44.38 78.46
C GLU A 374 112.65 -45.42 77.76
N CYS A 375 113.96 -45.11 77.66
CA CYS A 375 115.12 -45.98 77.36
C CYS A 375 115.66 -46.05 75.90
N GLY A 376 116.57 -45.11 75.53
CA GLY A 376 117.35 -45.19 74.27
C GLY A 376 118.69 -44.45 74.20
N ASN A 377 119.02 -43.54 75.13
CA ASN A 377 120.09 -42.55 74.89
C ASN A 377 121.54 -42.95 75.25
N ASP A 378 121.79 -43.98 76.06
CA ASP A 378 123.16 -44.29 76.54
C ASP A 378 124.05 -45.09 75.55
N LYS A 379 123.45 -45.83 74.60
CA LYS A 379 124.21 -46.60 73.58
C LYS A 379 124.68 -45.74 72.40
N MET A 380 123.93 -44.68 72.08
CA MET A 380 124.24 -43.75 70.98
C MET A 380 125.54 -42.95 71.27
N SER A 381 125.72 -42.51 72.52
CA SER A 381 126.89 -41.72 72.93
C SER A 381 128.21 -42.49 72.89
N LYS A 382 128.20 -43.80 73.20
CA LYS A 382 129.40 -44.67 73.12
C LYS A 382 129.87 -44.92 71.68
N LEU A 383 128.95 -45.09 70.74
CA LEU A 383 129.29 -45.22 69.31
C LEU A 383 129.83 -43.90 68.73
N GLN A 384 129.36 -42.77 69.25
CA GLN A 384 129.81 -41.45 68.82
C GLN A 384 131.24 -41.12 69.30
N MET A 385 131.65 -41.51 70.51
CA MET A 385 133.04 -41.36 70.97
C MET A 385 134.03 -42.23 70.18
N GLU A 386 133.62 -43.43 69.79
CA GLU A 386 134.51 -44.36 69.08
C GLU A 386 134.74 -43.95 67.61
N LEU A 387 133.76 -43.26 67.01
CA LEU A 387 133.93 -42.58 65.72
C LEU A 387 134.99 -41.47 65.79
N ILE A 388 135.01 -40.68 66.87
CA ILE A 388 136.01 -39.61 67.07
C ILE A 388 137.41 -40.21 67.26
N ARG A 389 137.54 -41.29 68.04
CA ARG A 389 138.83 -41.97 68.25
C ARG A 389 139.41 -42.53 66.95
N LEU A 390 138.60 -43.21 66.13
CA LEU A 390 139.02 -43.77 64.84
C LEU A 390 139.38 -42.69 63.82
N THR A 391 138.67 -41.55 63.84
CA THR A 391 139.01 -40.37 63.03
C THR A 391 140.40 -39.81 63.39
N GLY A 392 140.79 -39.84 64.66
CA GLY A 392 142.14 -39.44 65.09
C GLY A 392 143.26 -40.36 64.58
N VAL A 393 143.01 -41.68 64.54
CA VAL A 393 143.97 -42.66 64.00
C VAL A 393 144.14 -42.50 62.49
N GLU A 394 143.03 -42.27 61.78
CA GLU A 394 143.04 -42.00 60.34
C GLU A 394 143.84 -40.73 59.99
N GLN A 395 143.66 -39.65 60.75
CA GLN A 395 144.42 -38.40 60.54
C GLN A 395 145.92 -38.57 60.80
N LYS A 396 146.31 -39.42 61.76
CA LYS A 396 147.72 -39.74 62.04
C LYS A 396 148.37 -40.53 60.91
N LEU A 397 147.68 -41.55 60.37
CA LEU A 397 148.13 -42.30 59.19
C LEU A 397 148.21 -41.39 57.94
N ARG A 398 147.27 -40.47 57.75
CA ARG A 398 147.37 -39.42 56.71
C ARG A 398 148.56 -38.46 56.96
N GLY A 399 148.98 -38.27 58.20
CA GLY A 399 150.19 -37.52 58.55
C GLY A 399 151.48 -38.26 58.17
N GLU A 400 151.54 -39.56 58.46
CA GLU A 400 152.68 -40.42 58.09
C GLU A 400 152.80 -40.60 56.57
N VAL A 401 151.69 -40.77 55.85
CA VAL A 401 151.67 -40.76 54.38
C VAL A 401 152.15 -39.42 53.81
N ARG A 402 151.77 -38.29 54.43
CA ARG A 402 152.28 -36.96 54.06
C ARG A 402 153.77 -36.78 54.37
N SER A 403 154.28 -37.39 55.44
CA SER A 403 155.71 -37.41 55.76
C SER A 403 156.52 -38.22 54.74
N CYS A 404 156.01 -39.40 54.36
CA CYS A 404 156.63 -40.23 53.33
C CYS A 404 156.59 -39.54 51.94
N HIS A 405 155.52 -38.80 51.65
CA HIS A 405 155.43 -37.95 50.46
C HIS A 405 156.42 -36.76 50.50
N LEU A 406 156.61 -36.13 51.65
CA LEU A 406 157.59 -35.06 51.84
C LEU A 406 159.05 -35.54 51.74
N GLU A 407 159.34 -36.78 52.14
CA GLU A 407 160.66 -37.40 51.98
C GLU A 407 160.95 -37.75 50.51
N VAL A 408 159.95 -38.27 49.79
CA VAL A 408 160.00 -38.45 48.32
C VAL A 408 160.19 -37.10 47.61
N GLU A 409 159.51 -36.04 48.06
CA GLU A 409 159.71 -34.70 47.49
C GLU A 409 161.03 -34.06 47.90
N SER A 410 161.61 -34.37 49.07
CA SER A 410 162.95 -33.93 49.46
C SER A 410 164.03 -34.54 48.54
N LEU A 411 163.94 -35.84 48.25
CA LEU A 411 164.81 -36.53 47.28
C LEU A 411 164.59 -36.03 45.84
N ARG A 412 163.38 -35.58 45.50
CA ARG A 412 163.07 -34.94 44.22
C ARG A 412 163.65 -33.52 44.13
N HIS A 413 163.58 -32.74 45.21
CA HIS A 413 164.18 -31.40 45.29
C HIS A 413 165.71 -31.45 45.26
N GLU A 414 166.35 -32.48 45.80
CA GLU A 414 167.81 -32.69 45.72
C GLU A 414 168.26 -33.06 44.29
N ASN A 415 167.49 -33.90 43.60
CA ASN A 415 167.68 -34.21 42.17
C ASN A 415 167.44 -32.98 41.27
N VAL A 416 166.47 -32.12 41.62
CA VAL A 416 166.22 -30.83 40.94
C VAL A 416 167.31 -29.80 41.26
N ALA A 417 167.93 -29.83 42.45
CA ALA A 417 169.05 -28.95 42.82
C ALA A 417 170.35 -29.27 42.05
N LEU A 418 170.58 -30.55 41.69
CA LEU A 418 171.66 -30.95 40.79
C LEU A 418 171.43 -30.45 39.34
N LEU A 419 170.17 -30.47 38.89
CA LEU A 419 169.76 -29.98 37.57
C LEU A 419 169.84 -28.45 37.48
N ASN A 420 169.47 -27.75 38.56
CA ASN A 420 169.51 -26.29 38.66
C ASN A 420 170.92 -25.70 38.93
N ARG A 421 171.93 -26.53 39.25
CA ARG A 421 173.36 -26.11 39.21
C ARG A 421 173.98 -26.16 37.81
N LEU A 422 173.36 -26.85 36.85
CA LEU A 422 173.75 -26.84 35.43
C LEU A 422 173.04 -25.75 34.63
N GLN A 423 171.96 -25.18 35.16
CA GLN A 423 171.15 -24.14 34.52
C GLN A 423 171.12 -22.83 35.31
N SER A 424 172.21 -22.54 36.02
CA SER A 424 172.54 -21.19 36.48
C SER A 424 173.01 -20.33 35.30
N ALA A 425 172.07 -19.82 34.49
CA ALA A 425 172.27 -18.63 33.63
C ALA A 425 170.95 -18.18 32.97
N GLY A 426 170.26 -17.22 33.59
CA GLY A 426 169.47 -16.22 32.85
C GLY A 426 167.94 -16.30 32.93
N ASN A 427 167.39 -15.75 34.03
CA ASN A 427 166.23 -14.82 34.16
C ASN A 427 164.97 -15.02 33.29
N GLY A 428 163.72 -14.90 33.75
CA GLY A 428 163.16 -14.41 35.01
C GLY A 428 161.74 -13.83 34.77
N SER A 429 160.78 -14.20 35.63
CA SER A 429 159.57 -13.48 36.13
C SER A 429 158.54 -12.92 35.12
N SER A 430 157.24 -13.28 35.08
CA SER A 430 156.09 -13.24 36.04
C SER A 430 155.09 -12.13 35.63
N PHE A 431 153.78 -12.43 35.49
CA PHE A 431 152.65 -11.75 36.19
C PHE A 431 151.24 -12.19 35.67
N SER A 432 150.39 -12.52 36.67
CA SER A 432 148.92 -12.41 36.84
C SER A 432 147.85 -13.08 35.94
N SER A 433 146.91 -13.69 36.68
CA SER A 433 145.64 -14.38 36.37
C SER A 433 144.58 -13.55 35.63
N ILE A 434 144.27 -13.94 34.39
CA ILE A 434 142.98 -13.88 33.63
C ILE A 434 143.21 -14.63 32.28
N ARG A 435 143.99 -15.70 32.32
CA ARG A 435 144.60 -16.29 31.12
C ARG A 435 144.75 -17.81 31.21
N LEU A 436 143.86 -18.47 31.92
CA LEU A 436 143.79 -19.94 31.94
C LEU A 436 142.53 -20.43 31.22
N ASP A 437 141.39 -19.74 31.38
CA ASP A 437 140.18 -20.05 30.62
C ASP A 437 140.24 -19.55 29.16
N GLN A 438 140.88 -18.39 28.91
CA GLN A 438 141.24 -17.96 27.55
C GLN A 438 142.34 -18.84 26.93
N GLU A 439 143.20 -19.47 27.74
CA GLU A 439 144.25 -20.38 27.27
C GLU A 439 143.68 -21.78 26.96
N LEU A 440 142.64 -22.23 27.68
CA LEU A 440 141.90 -23.46 27.35
C LEU A 440 141.04 -23.29 26.10
N GLN A 441 140.38 -22.15 25.92
CA GLN A 441 139.65 -21.82 24.68
C GLN A 441 140.62 -21.65 23.50
N ALA A 442 141.74 -20.93 23.70
CA ALA A 442 142.81 -20.83 22.71
C ALA A 442 143.48 -22.19 22.44
N ARG A 443 143.53 -23.13 23.39
CA ARG A 443 144.05 -24.50 23.17
C ARG A 443 143.10 -25.36 22.35
N VAL A 444 141.79 -25.19 22.48
CA VAL A 444 140.80 -25.86 21.61
C VAL A 444 140.88 -25.29 20.19
N ASP A 445 140.99 -23.97 20.05
CA ASP A 445 141.20 -23.31 18.75
C ASP A 445 142.57 -23.68 18.12
N ASN A 446 143.61 -23.89 18.95
CA ASN A 446 144.94 -24.36 18.54
C ASN A 446 144.93 -25.86 18.16
N LEU A 447 144.13 -26.71 18.83
CA LEU A 447 143.91 -28.10 18.44
C LEU A 447 143.17 -28.19 17.09
N GLN A 448 142.20 -27.31 16.84
CA GLN A 448 141.44 -27.27 15.58
C GLN A 448 142.28 -26.75 14.40
N THR A 449 143.15 -25.76 14.62
CA THR A 449 144.13 -25.29 13.60
C THR A 449 145.28 -26.28 13.41
N LYS A 450 145.78 -26.95 14.47
CA LYS A 450 146.79 -28.01 14.34
C LYS A 450 146.26 -29.23 13.62
N GLY A 451 145.03 -29.66 13.89
CA GLY A 451 144.39 -30.79 13.21
C GLY A 451 144.31 -30.59 11.69
N LEU A 452 143.93 -29.40 11.24
CA LEU A 452 143.93 -29.04 9.82
C LEU A 452 145.35 -28.98 9.22
N SER A 453 146.35 -28.51 9.98
CA SER A 453 147.76 -28.51 9.53
C SER A 453 148.40 -29.91 9.47
N LEU A 454 147.93 -30.85 10.31
CA LEU A 454 148.46 -32.20 10.39
C LEU A 454 147.94 -33.06 9.24
N LEU A 455 146.68 -32.86 8.84
CA LEU A 455 146.13 -33.39 7.59
C LEU A 455 146.91 -32.88 6.36
N ASP A 456 147.37 -31.63 6.37
CA ASP A 456 148.25 -31.06 5.34
C ASP A 456 149.64 -31.73 5.32
N LYS A 457 150.23 -32.00 6.50
CA LYS A 457 151.52 -32.71 6.63
C LYS A 457 151.44 -34.19 6.25
N ILE A 458 150.34 -34.87 6.57
CA ILE A 458 150.10 -36.26 6.16
C ILE A 458 149.95 -36.35 4.63
N SER A 459 149.28 -35.37 4.01
CA SER A 459 149.21 -35.25 2.55
C SER A 459 150.60 -35.01 1.92
N GLN A 460 151.48 -34.24 2.57
CA GLN A 460 152.88 -34.07 2.12
C GLN A 460 153.76 -35.30 2.33
N LEU A 461 153.57 -36.05 3.42
CA LEU A 461 154.33 -37.29 3.71
C LEU A 461 153.94 -38.44 2.78
N CYS A 462 152.66 -38.58 2.43
CA CYS A 462 152.23 -39.56 1.43
C CYS A 462 152.85 -39.28 0.05
N ASN A 463 153.01 -38.00 -0.32
CA ASN A 463 153.76 -37.60 -1.52
C ASN A 463 155.25 -38.00 -1.45
N LYS A 464 155.90 -37.81 -0.29
CA LYS A 464 157.32 -38.22 -0.10
C LYS A 464 157.50 -39.74 -0.07
N LEU A 465 156.54 -40.50 0.44
CA LEU A 465 156.56 -41.97 0.43
C LEU A 465 156.37 -42.51 -1.00
N LEU A 466 155.50 -41.88 -1.80
CA LEU A 466 155.33 -42.17 -3.22
C LEU A 466 156.63 -41.89 -4.01
N ASP A 467 157.35 -40.81 -3.67
CA ASP A 467 158.65 -40.49 -4.26
C ASP A 467 159.78 -41.43 -3.82
N LEU A 468 159.73 -41.98 -2.59
CA LEU A 468 160.64 -43.05 -2.14
C LEU A 468 160.39 -44.38 -2.85
N MET A 469 159.14 -44.73 -3.16
CA MET A 469 158.83 -45.90 -4.00
C MET A 469 159.27 -45.70 -5.46
N LYS A 470 159.29 -44.46 -5.96
CA LYS A 470 159.92 -44.14 -7.26
C LYS A 470 161.45 -44.29 -7.24
N HIS A 471 162.12 -44.01 -6.10
CA HIS A 471 163.58 -44.10 -5.98
C HIS A 471 164.13 -45.50 -5.67
N LYS A 472 163.36 -46.38 -4.99
CA LYS A 472 163.79 -47.76 -4.70
C LYS A 472 163.80 -48.69 -5.93
N ARG A 473 163.30 -48.21 -7.07
CA ARG A 473 163.36 -48.86 -8.38
C ARG A 473 164.78 -48.94 -8.98
N HIS A 474 165.78 -48.33 -8.32
CA HIS A 474 167.14 -48.22 -8.86
C HIS A 474 168.19 -49.20 -8.31
N ASP A 475 167.87 -50.08 -7.35
CA ASP A 475 168.89 -50.97 -6.76
C ASP A 475 168.69 -52.48 -7.02
N ASN A 476 167.68 -52.92 -7.78
CA ASN A 476 167.60 -54.32 -8.23
C ASN A 476 167.75 -54.44 -9.74
N GLU A 477 168.81 -55.11 -10.16
CA GLU A 477 168.96 -55.60 -11.52
C GLU A 477 167.93 -56.70 -11.82
N VAL A 478 167.29 -56.55 -12.98
CA VAL A 478 166.32 -57.42 -13.67
C VAL A 478 164.82 -57.16 -13.38
N PHE A 479 164.21 -56.56 -14.40
CA PHE A 479 162.87 -56.01 -14.55
C PHE A 479 161.73 -57.05 -14.50
N SER A 480 160.56 -56.63 -13.98
CA SER A 480 159.25 -57.13 -14.46
C SER A 480 158.28 -55.95 -14.61
N ASP A 481 157.60 -55.89 -15.75
CA ASP A 481 156.68 -54.84 -16.23
C ASP A 481 155.46 -54.57 -15.32
N ILE A 482 155.30 -55.37 -14.28
CA ILE A 482 154.20 -55.27 -13.31
C ILE A 482 154.51 -54.24 -12.21
N ASP A 483 155.77 -53.79 -12.11
CA ASP A 483 156.26 -52.79 -11.14
C ASP A 483 155.95 -51.33 -11.54
N VAL A 484 155.30 -51.12 -12.70
CA VAL A 484 154.87 -49.80 -13.18
C VAL A 484 153.40 -49.51 -12.87
N LEU A 485 152.56 -50.55 -12.83
CA LEU A 485 151.11 -50.45 -12.61
C LEU A 485 150.74 -50.26 -11.14
N THR A 486 151.45 -50.91 -10.21
CA THR A 486 151.21 -50.75 -8.76
C THR A 486 151.50 -49.34 -8.24
N VAL A 487 152.51 -48.64 -8.79
CA VAL A 487 152.80 -47.24 -8.44
C VAL A 487 151.73 -46.28 -8.97
N ALA A 488 151.08 -46.60 -10.09
CA ALA A 488 149.96 -45.81 -10.61
C ALA A 488 148.73 -45.91 -9.69
N ASP A 489 148.42 -47.10 -9.17
CA ASP A 489 147.31 -47.32 -8.22
C ASP A 489 147.49 -46.56 -6.90
N TYR A 490 148.69 -46.57 -6.31
CA TYR A 490 149.00 -45.77 -5.12
C TYR A 490 148.93 -44.25 -5.36
N THR A 491 149.15 -43.80 -6.60
CA THR A 491 149.01 -42.38 -6.98
C THR A 491 147.54 -41.97 -7.05
N PHE A 492 146.67 -42.88 -7.49
CA PHE A 492 145.22 -42.65 -7.58
C PHE A 492 144.55 -42.64 -6.19
N GLU A 493 144.90 -43.58 -5.30
CA GLU A 493 144.42 -43.58 -3.91
C GLU A 493 144.81 -42.31 -3.15
N TYR A 494 146.04 -41.80 -3.36
CA TYR A 494 146.49 -40.54 -2.78
C TYR A 494 145.63 -39.33 -3.20
N GLN A 495 145.20 -39.26 -4.47
CA GLN A 495 144.29 -38.19 -4.93
C GLN A 495 142.89 -38.29 -4.30
N SER A 496 142.37 -39.49 -4.10
CA SER A 496 141.11 -39.74 -3.40
C SER A 496 141.16 -39.29 -1.93
N ILE A 497 142.24 -39.64 -1.22
CA ILE A 497 142.48 -39.21 0.17
C ILE A 497 142.56 -37.67 0.25
N LYS A 498 143.26 -37.02 -0.69
CA LYS A 498 143.34 -35.56 -0.77
C LYS A 498 141.96 -34.90 -0.95
N GLY A 499 141.05 -35.52 -1.70
CA GLY A 499 139.67 -35.05 -1.89
C GLY A 499 138.80 -35.16 -0.63
N GLY A 500 138.98 -36.21 0.17
CA GLY A 500 138.26 -36.41 1.44
C GLY A 500 138.60 -35.36 2.51
N ILE A 501 139.87 -34.94 2.57
CA ILE A 501 140.38 -33.91 3.49
C ILE A 501 139.71 -32.55 3.24
N GLU A 502 139.50 -32.17 1.98
CA GLU A 502 138.87 -30.89 1.61
C GLU A 502 137.35 -30.86 1.85
N SER A 503 136.68 -32.01 1.87
CA SER A 503 135.26 -32.12 2.19
C SER A 503 134.97 -31.86 3.68
N LEU A 504 135.81 -32.44 4.56
CA LEU A 504 135.73 -32.25 6.02
C LEU A 504 135.98 -30.80 6.45
N LYS A 505 136.81 -30.06 5.69
CA LYS A 505 137.13 -28.65 5.94
C LYS A 505 135.95 -27.70 5.69
N ARG A 506 135.04 -28.06 4.78
CA ARG A 506 133.85 -27.27 4.44
C ARG A 506 132.70 -27.45 5.43
N SER A 507 132.46 -28.66 5.93
CA SER A 507 131.36 -28.94 6.87
C SER A 507 131.53 -28.26 8.24
N LEU A 508 132.77 -28.21 8.74
CA LEU A 508 133.12 -27.51 9.99
C LEU A 508 132.92 -25.99 9.91
N LYS A 509 133.02 -25.38 8.72
CA LYS A 509 132.75 -23.94 8.52
C LYS A 509 131.25 -23.60 8.57
N THR A 510 130.39 -24.50 8.09
CA THR A 510 128.94 -24.22 8.00
C THR A 510 128.23 -24.30 9.35
N ILE A 511 128.65 -25.20 10.25
CA ILE A 511 128.06 -25.33 11.60
C ILE A 511 128.36 -24.10 12.46
N ASN A 512 129.49 -23.42 12.23
CA ASN A 512 129.87 -22.19 12.94
C ASN A 512 128.99 -20.98 12.56
N SER A 513 128.32 -21.01 11.40
CA SER A 513 127.44 -19.93 10.94
C SER A 513 126.01 -20.04 11.49
N ILE A 514 125.63 -21.18 12.09
CA ILE A 514 124.26 -21.42 12.59
C ILE A 514 124.11 -20.97 14.07
N LEU A 515 125.21 -20.61 14.74
CA LEU A 515 125.24 -20.41 16.19
C LEU A 515 125.24 -18.94 16.65
N SER A 516 125.21 -17.95 15.74
CA SER A 516 125.42 -16.54 16.10
C SER A 516 124.23 -15.57 16.00
N GLU A 517 123.02 -15.95 15.56
CA GLU A 517 121.95 -14.92 15.47
C GLU A 517 120.49 -15.44 15.44
N LYS A 518 119.97 -15.75 16.63
CA LYS A 518 118.52 -15.69 16.92
C LYS A 518 118.32 -15.08 18.31
N GLN A 519 118.06 -13.76 18.39
CA GLN A 519 117.43 -13.16 19.57
C GLN A 519 116.71 -11.80 19.29
N ASN A 520 115.37 -11.83 19.38
CA ASN A 520 114.38 -10.80 19.78
C ASN A 520 113.76 -9.70 18.82
N VAL A 521 112.45 -9.87 18.54
CA VAL A 521 111.24 -9.05 18.91
C VAL A 521 110.97 -7.59 18.40
N LYS A 522 109.74 -7.43 17.82
CA LYS A 522 108.74 -6.29 17.79
C LYS A 522 108.82 -5.06 16.84
N GLU A 523 107.61 -4.76 16.30
CA GLU A 523 106.91 -3.46 16.12
C GLU A 523 107.08 -2.55 14.87
N LYS A 524 105.90 -2.19 14.29
CA LYS A 524 105.39 -0.88 13.79
C LYS A 524 105.29 -0.53 12.27
N SER A 525 104.06 -0.06 11.96
CA SER A 525 103.59 1.10 11.17
C SER A 525 103.76 1.21 9.63
N GLY A 526 102.64 1.55 8.96
CA GLY A 526 102.53 2.80 8.17
C GLY A 526 102.66 2.76 6.64
N ASP A 527 101.51 2.73 5.96
CA ASP A 527 101.03 3.64 4.88
C ASP A 527 101.60 3.75 3.44
N PHE A 528 100.64 3.96 2.51
CA PHE A 528 100.58 4.43 1.11
C PHE A 528 101.60 4.01 0.00
N THR A 529 101.12 3.49 -1.14
CA THR A 529 100.78 4.25 -2.40
C THR A 529 100.48 3.33 -3.60
N ALA A 530 99.72 3.90 -4.54
CA ALA A 530 99.24 3.47 -5.86
C ALA A 530 100.10 2.48 -6.69
N ASP A 531 99.46 1.66 -7.52
CA ASP A 531 99.58 1.83 -8.98
C ASP A 531 98.52 1.03 -9.80
N GLU A 532 98.29 1.59 -10.98
CA GLU A 532 97.42 1.36 -12.14
C GLU A 532 96.95 -0.05 -12.57
N GLY A 533 95.82 -0.05 -13.31
CA GLY A 533 95.60 -1.03 -14.38
C GLY A 533 94.15 -1.39 -14.75
N ARG A 534 93.39 -0.49 -15.39
CA ARG A 534 92.25 -0.85 -16.28
C ARG A 534 92.82 -1.18 -17.69
N PRO A 535 92.17 -2.01 -18.54
CA PRO A 535 91.22 -1.40 -19.48
C PRO A 535 90.01 -2.24 -19.92
N SER A 536 88.92 -1.50 -20.08
CA SER A 536 87.82 -1.54 -21.05
C SER A 536 87.55 -2.77 -21.94
N ARG A 537 86.25 -3.12 -21.97
CA ARG A 537 85.52 -3.44 -23.21
C ARG A 537 84.06 -2.96 -23.11
N GLU A 538 83.88 -1.65 -23.23
CA GLU A 538 82.63 -1.06 -23.71
C GLU A 538 82.41 -1.45 -25.18
N LEU A 539 81.17 -1.86 -25.49
CA LEU A 539 80.47 -1.84 -26.79
C LEU A 539 79.45 -2.98 -26.92
N LYS A 540 79.44 -3.96 -26.01
CA LYS A 540 78.35 -4.94 -25.91
C LYS A 540 77.30 -4.58 -24.85
N ASP A 541 77.70 -3.76 -23.87
CA ASP A 541 76.82 -3.33 -22.78
C ASP A 541 75.91 -2.15 -23.14
N ASP A 542 76.24 -1.26 -24.08
CA ASP A 542 75.33 -0.14 -24.44
C ASP A 542 74.07 -0.65 -25.19
N LEU A 543 74.23 -1.62 -26.11
CA LEU A 543 73.11 -2.26 -26.80
C LEU A 543 72.35 -3.21 -25.87
N GLY A 544 73.03 -3.89 -24.95
CA GLY A 544 72.42 -4.73 -23.93
C GLY A 544 71.66 -3.93 -22.86
N LEU A 545 72.18 -2.77 -22.45
CA LEU A 545 71.53 -1.84 -21.54
C LEU A 545 70.36 -1.14 -22.22
N LYS A 546 70.48 -0.71 -23.49
CA LYS A 546 69.36 -0.18 -24.28
C LYS A 546 68.27 -1.21 -24.54
N LEU A 547 68.62 -2.45 -24.87
CA LEU A 547 67.64 -3.54 -25.05
C LEU A 547 66.96 -3.90 -23.72
N LYS A 548 67.67 -3.81 -22.60
CA LYS A 548 67.12 -4.04 -21.25
C LYS A 548 66.25 -2.87 -20.79
N GLU A 549 66.63 -1.64 -21.11
CA GLU A 549 65.86 -0.43 -20.90
C GLU A 549 64.59 -0.43 -21.77
N GLU A 550 64.69 -0.80 -23.04
CA GLU A 550 63.56 -1.00 -23.96
C GLU A 550 62.64 -2.14 -23.51
N ALA A 551 63.19 -3.25 -23.00
CA ALA A 551 62.41 -4.36 -22.44
C ALA A 551 61.71 -3.98 -21.13
N MET A 552 62.33 -3.13 -20.29
CA MET A 552 61.69 -2.58 -19.10
C MET A 552 60.61 -1.56 -19.47
N LEU A 553 60.89 -0.64 -20.40
CA LEU A 553 59.93 0.34 -20.90
C LEU A 553 58.73 -0.33 -21.57
N SER A 554 58.95 -1.37 -22.38
CA SER A 554 57.89 -2.18 -23.00
C SER A 554 57.05 -2.93 -21.96
N ARG A 555 57.67 -3.38 -20.86
CA ARG A 555 56.94 -4.04 -19.77
C ARG A 555 56.08 -3.05 -19.00
N VAL A 556 56.63 -1.89 -18.66
CA VAL A 556 55.91 -0.79 -18.00
C VAL A 556 54.79 -0.25 -18.88
N LEU A 557 55.02 -0.09 -20.18
CA LEU A 557 53.98 0.31 -21.13
C LEU A 557 52.89 -0.75 -21.27
N LYS A 558 53.24 -2.05 -21.29
CA LYS A 558 52.24 -3.13 -21.27
C LYS A 558 51.42 -3.14 -19.98
N GLU A 559 52.04 -3.02 -18.81
CA GLU A 559 51.33 -2.90 -17.54
C GLU A 559 50.43 -1.65 -17.50
N ALA A 560 50.91 -0.51 -18.00
CA ALA A 560 50.12 0.72 -18.09
C ALA A 560 48.93 0.57 -19.05
N VAL A 561 49.11 -0.11 -20.19
CA VAL A 561 48.03 -0.42 -21.14
C VAL A 561 47.02 -1.38 -20.51
N LEU A 562 47.46 -2.46 -19.86
CA LEU A 562 46.58 -3.42 -19.18
C LEU A 562 45.81 -2.77 -18.02
N SER A 563 46.46 -1.88 -17.25
CA SER A 563 45.77 -1.10 -16.21
C SER A 563 44.71 -0.18 -16.80
N LYS A 564 44.97 0.45 -17.94
CA LYS A 564 43.98 1.30 -18.64
C LYS A 564 42.86 0.49 -19.27
N GLU A 565 43.14 -0.72 -19.74
CA GLU A 565 42.14 -1.65 -20.28
C GLU A 565 41.18 -2.09 -19.17
N LEU A 566 41.69 -2.39 -17.98
CA LEU A 566 40.88 -2.72 -16.80
C LEU A 566 40.03 -1.52 -16.31
N ASP A 567 40.58 -0.30 -16.33
CA ASP A 567 39.82 0.93 -16.06
C ASP A 567 38.66 1.11 -17.08
N VAL A 568 38.91 0.81 -18.37
CA VAL A 568 37.90 0.91 -19.44
C VAL A 568 36.81 -0.16 -19.26
N GLU A 569 37.17 -1.39 -18.93
CA GLU A 569 36.21 -2.46 -18.63
C GLU A 569 35.33 -2.10 -17.42
N GLN A 570 35.91 -1.53 -16.36
CA GLN A 570 35.17 -1.05 -15.20
C GLN A 570 34.19 0.07 -15.59
N LEU A 571 34.64 1.06 -16.37
CA LEU A 571 33.77 2.14 -16.86
C LEU A 571 32.66 1.63 -17.78
N GLN A 572 32.92 0.61 -18.59
CA GLN A 572 31.90 -0.02 -19.43
C GLN A 572 30.85 -0.74 -18.58
N SER A 573 31.27 -1.45 -17.52
CA SER A 573 30.37 -2.08 -16.55
C SER A 573 29.52 -1.03 -15.81
N ASP A 574 30.15 0.05 -15.34
CA ASP A 574 29.46 1.13 -14.63
C ASP A 574 28.47 1.86 -15.55
N LEU A 575 28.82 2.08 -16.81
CA LEU A 575 27.92 2.64 -17.83
C LEU A 575 26.75 1.70 -18.13
N ALA A 576 27.00 0.39 -18.27
CA ALA A 576 25.94 -0.60 -18.49
C ALA A 576 24.97 -0.66 -17.29
N SER A 577 25.50 -0.63 -16.06
CA SER A 577 24.70 -0.54 -14.83
C SER A 577 23.87 0.74 -14.79
N SER A 578 24.47 1.89 -15.13
CA SER A 578 23.76 3.18 -15.18
C SER A 578 22.65 3.20 -16.23
N LEU A 579 22.87 2.62 -17.41
CA LEU A 579 21.85 2.48 -18.45
C LEU A 579 20.68 1.58 -18.00
N CYS A 580 20.96 0.45 -17.35
CA CYS A 580 19.93 -0.39 -16.75
C CYS A 580 19.08 0.39 -15.73
N VAL A 581 19.71 1.16 -14.85
CA VAL A 581 19.00 2.01 -13.88
C VAL A 581 18.18 3.09 -14.59
N GLN A 582 18.70 3.68 -15.67
CA GLN A 582 17.97 4.66 -16.47
C GLN A 582 16.71 4.05 -17.11
N ASP A 583 16.78 2.83 -17.64
CA ASP A 583 15.64 2.15 -18.24
C ASP A 583 14.59 1.78 -17.19
N VAL A 584 15.01 1.34 -15.99
CA VAL A 584 14.10 1.14 -14.85
C VAL A 584 13.39 2.45 -14.49
N MET A 585 14.12 3.56 -14.38
CA MET A 585 13.51 4.86 -14.10
C MET A 585 12.55 5.31 -15.21
N ARG A 586 12.86 5.05 -16.49
CA ARG A 586 11.96 5.38 -17.60
C ARG A 586 10.65 4.59 -17.52
N ASN A 587 10.74 3.30 -17.19
CA ASN A 587 9.55 2.45 -16.98
C ASN A 587 8.73 2.92 -15.78
N GLU A 588 9.39 3.32 -14.69
CA GLU A 588 8.74 3.87 -13.50
C GLU A 588 7.99 5.17 -13.81
N ILE A 589 8.62 6.09 -14.54
CA ILE A 589 8.00 7.33 -14.99
C ILE A 589 6.76 7.03 -15.85
N GLN A 590 6.86 6.08 -16.78
CA GLN A 590 5.74 5.70 -17.63
C GLN A 590 4.60 5.12 -16.80
N ARG A 591 4.88 4.21 -15.86
CA ARG A 591 3.86 3.61 -14.98
C ARG A 591 3.13 4.68 -14.18
N VAL A 592 3.88 5.61 -13.56
CA VAL A 592 3.29 6.72 -12.80
C VAL A 592 2.45 7.63 -13.71
N GLN A 593 2.87 7.83 -14.96
CA GLN A 593 2.13 8.65 -15.92
C GLN A 593 0.83 7.97 -16.40
N ASP A 594 0.84 6.64 -16.53
CA ASP A 594 -0.34 5.84 -16.85
C ASP A 594 -1.32 5.82 -15.65
N GLU A 595 -0.81 5.65 -14.43
CA GLU A 595 -1.59 5.75 -13.19
C GLU A 595 -2.22 7.14 -13.05
N PHE A 596 -1.46 8.21 -13.30
CA PHE A 596 -1.96 9.57 -13.29
C PHE A 596 -3.05 9.80 -14.33
N SER A 597 -2.91 9.21 -15.52
CA SER A 597 -3.92 9.27 -16.59
C SER A 597 -5.21 8.56 -16.17
N CYS A 598 -5.10 7.38 -15.56
CA CYS A 598 -6.25 6.65 -15.00
C CYS A 598 -6.95 7.47 -13.90
N ILE A 599 -6.19 8.04 -12.96
CA ILE A 599 -6.74 8.89 -11.90
C ILE A 599 -7.42 10.12 -12.49
N THR A 600 -6.84 10.75 -13.51
CA THR A 600 -7.42 11.90 -14.21
C THR A 600 -8.75 11.55 -14.87
N HIS A 601 -8.85 10.39 -15.53
CA HIS A 601 -10.11 9.91 -16.09
C HIS A 601 -11.16 9.66 -15.01
N LYS A 602 -10.76 9.05 -13.88
CA LYS A 602 -11.65 8.82 -12.73
C LYS A 602 -12.14 10.15 -12.11
N ALA A 603 -11.27 11.15 -12.03
CA ALA A 603 -11.63 12.48 -11.54
C ALA A 603 -12.70 13.14 -12.44
N LYS A 604 -12.51 13.13 -13.77
CA LYS A 604 -13.50 13.65 -14.73
C LYS A 604 -14.84 12.92 -14.65
N GLN A 605 -14.81 11.60 -14.43
CA GLN A 605 -16.03 10.81 -14.24
C GLN A 605 -16.80 11.23 -12.98
N LEU A 606 -16.08 11.51 -11.89
CA LEU A 606 -16.69 12.01 -10.66
C LEU A 606 -17.23 13.44 -10.83
N GLU A 607 -16.50 14.32 -11.52
CA GLU A 607 -16.99 15.67 -11.86
C GLU A 607 -18.31 15.60 -12.64
N PHE A 608 -18.39 14.74 -13.65
CA PHE A 608 -19.64 14.54 -14.40
C PHE A 608 -20.78 14.02 -13.52
N GLN A 609 -20.51 13.08 -12.61
CA GLN A 609 -21.53 12.61 -11.65
C GLN A 609 -22.00 13.72 -10.72
N VAL A 610 -21.10 14.58 -10.24
CA VAL A 610 -21.45 15.72 -9.39
C VAL A 610 -22.34 16.68 -10.15
N SER A 611 -21.99 17.03 -11.40
CA SER A 611 -22.85 17.90 -12.23
C SER A 611 -24.25 17.33 -12.45
N LYS A 612 -24.38 16.03 -12.72
CA LYS A 612 -25.70 15.38 -12.85
C LYS A 612 -26.49 15.42 -11.55
N LYS A 613 -25.83 15.25 -10.40
CA LYS A 613 -26.49 15.33 -9.09
C LYS A 613 -26.93 16.76 -8.77
N ASP A 614 -26.14 17.77 -9.14
CA ASP A 614 -26.51 19.17 -8.98
C ASP A 614 -27.74 19.53 -9.83
N GLU A 615 -27.83 19.03 -11.07
CA GLU A 615 -29.02 19.18 -11.91
C GLU A 615 -30.27 18.59 -11.24
N SER A 616 -30.21 17.34 -10.74
CA SER A 616 -31.32 16.73 -10.00
C SER A 616 -31.66 17.48 -8.70
N ILE A 617 -30.67 18.02 -7.98
CA ILE A 617 -30.92 18.83 -6.78
C ILE A 617 -31.70 20.10 -7.16
N ASN A 618 -31.32 20.75 -8.26
CA ASN A 618 -32.00 21.96 -8.74
C ASN A 618 -33.45 21.66 -9.15
N GLU A 619 -33.70 20.55 -9.85
CA GLU A 619 -35.06 20.10 -10.20
C GLU A 619 -35.91 19.87 -8.94
N ILE A 620 -35.41 19.09 -7.97
CA ILE A 620 -36.12 18.83 -6.70
C ILE A 620 -36.39 20.13 -5.93
N GLN A 621 -35.44 21.06 -5.94
CA GLN A 621 -35.60 22.35 -5.26
C GLN A 621 -36.68 23.20 -5.93
N GLN A 622 -36.78 23.17 -7.26
CA GLN A 622 -37.85 23.83 -8.01
C GLN A 622 -39.23 23.21 -7.69
N ASP A 623 -39.33 21.88 -7.72
CA ASP A 623 -40.57 21.15 -7.42
C ASP A 623 -41.07 21.44 -6.00
N PHE A 624 -40.14 21.48 -5.03
CA PHE A 624 -40.46 21.85 -3.66
C PHE A 624 -41.00 23.28 -3.56
N GLN A 625 -40.39 24.23 -4.29
CA GLN A 625 -40.84 25.61 -4.31
C GLN A 625 -42.22 25.76 -4.97
N GLU A 626 -42.51 24.99 -6.02
CA GLU A 626 -43.82 24.95 -6.66
C GLU A 626 -44.88 24.35 -5.71
N SER A 627 -44.58 23.21 -5.10
CA SER A 627 -45.44 22.56 -4.08
C SER A 627 -45.75 23.51 -2.92
N ALA A 628 -44.78 24.31 -2.47
CA ALA A 628 -44.99 25.32 -1.43
C ALA A 628 -45.95 26.45 -1.86
N LYS A 629 -45.89 26.87 -3.13
CA LYS A 629 -46.82 27.86 -3.70
C LYS A 629 -48.22 27.28 -3.81
N GLU A 630 -48.36 26.04 -4.30
CA GLU A 630 -49.65 25.35 -4.37
C GLU A 630 -50.29 25.19 -2.99
N LEU A 631 -49.51 24.76 -2.00
CA LEU A 631 -49.97 24.62 -0.63
C LEU A 631 -50.45 25.96 -0.05
N THR A 632 -49.77 27.06 -0.37
CA THR A 632 -50.20 28.40 0.02
C THR A 632 -51.52 28.79 -0.64
N ALA A 633 -51.69 28.49 -1.94
CA ALA A 633 -52.94 28.72 -2.65
C ALA A 633 -54.11 27.87 -2.08
N LEU A 634 -53.87 26.59 -1.80
CA LEU A 634 -54.85 25.70 -1.17
C LEU A 634 -55.27 26.18 0.21
N ARG A 635 -54.33 26.67 1.03
CA ARG A 635 -54.65 27.31 2.33
C ARG A 635 -55.53 28.54 2.15
N GLY A 636 -55.30 29.33 1.10
CA GLY A 636 -56.15 30.46 0.72
C GLY A 636 -57.58 30.02 0.39
N MET A 637 -57.74 29.03 -0.48
CA MET A 637 -59.06 28.49 -0.84
C MET A 637 -59.78 27.83 0.34
N LEU A 638 -59.05 27.14 1.21
CA LEU A 638 -59.63 26.56 2.41
C LEU A 638 -60.21 27.64 3.33
N LYS A 639 -59.52 28.78 3.45
CA LYS A 639 -60.02 29.92 4.22
C LYS A 639 -61.33 30.46 3.63
N THR A 640 -61.41 30.64 2.31
CA THR A 640 -62.65 31.14 1.66
C THR A 640 -63.80 30.14 1.81
N ILE A 641 -63.56 28.84 1.61
CA ILE A 641 -64.57 27.79 1.82
C ILE A 641 -65.06 27.78 3.28
N THR A 642 -64.16 28.00 4.23
CA THR A 642 -64.50 28.08 5.66
C THR A 642 -65.43 29.27 5.94
N GLU A 643 -65.12 30.43 5.36
CA GLU A 643 -65.95 31.65 5.46
C GLU A 643 -67.34 31.45 4.81
N GLU A 644 -67.40 30.85 3.61
CA GLU A 644 -68.66 30.55 2.91
C GLU A 644 -69.55 29.53 3.66
N ARG A 645 -68.93 28.49 4.23
CA ARG A 645 -69.61 27.52 5.10
C ARG A 645 -70.24 28.22 6.30
N ASP A 646 -69.50 29.13 6.94
CA ASP A 646 -69.97 29.83 8.13
C ASP A 646 -71.12 30.79 7.80
N LEU A 647 -71.05 31.49 6.65
CA LEU A 647 -72.17 32.29 6.13
C LEU A 647 -73.41 31.43 5.88
N SER A 648 -73.26 30.35 5.11
CA SER A 648 -74.37 29.45 4.78
C SER A 648 -75.03 28.85 6.02
N TRP A 649 -74.22 28.54 7.04
CA TRP A 649 -74.72 28.08 8.34
C TRP A 649 -75.55 29.14 9.06
N GLN A 650 -75.13 30.41 9.03
CA GLN A 650 -75.88 31.52 9.61
C GLN A 650 -77.21 31.74 8.87
N GLU A 651 -77.19 31.71 7.53
CA GLU A 651 -78.39 31.81 6.70
C GLU A 651 -79.38 30.67 6.99
N ALA A 652 -78.90 29.43 7.03
CA ALA A 652 -79.73 28.28 7.39
C ALA A 652 -80.33 28.41 8.80
N LYS A 653 -79.57 28.96 9.76
CA LYS A 653 -80.09 29.26 11.10
C LYS A 653 -81.19 30.31 11.06
N GLN A 654 -81.07 31.33 10.20
CA GLN A 654 -82.11 32.36 10.04
C GLN A 654 -83.37 31.80 9.37
N LEU A 655 -83.22 31.02 8.30
CA LEU A 655 -84.34 30.36 7.63
C LEU A 655 -85.11 29.44 8.58
N ARG A 656 -84.41 28.67 9.43
CA ARG A 656 -85.06 27.85 10.46
C ARG A 656 -85.91 28.66 11.44
N ARG A 657 -85.46 29.86 11.83
CA ARG A 657 -86.27 30.76 12.68
C ARG A 657 -87.52 31.24 11.95
N ASN A 658 -87.37 31.67 10.69
CA ASN A 658 -88.49 32.15 9.88
C ASN A 658 -89.53 31.03 9.66
N VAL A 659 -89.09 29.81 9.35
CA VAL A 659 -89.97 28.64 9.21
C VAL A 659 -90.72 28.37 10.52
N SER A 660 -90.05 28.46 11.68
CA SER A 660 -90.71 28.29 12.98
C SER A 660 -91.78 29.37 13.23
N ILE A 661 -91.49 30.64 12.90
CA ILE A 661 -92.47 31.74 12.99
C ILE A 661 -93.67 31.47 12.09
N MET A 662 -93.44 31.15 10.82
CA MET A 662 -94.51 30.84 9.86
C MET A 662 -95.33 29.60 10.30
N GLN A 663 -94.68 28.58 10.86
CA GLN A 663 -95.37 27.41 11.38
C GLN A 663 -96.32 27.78 12.52
N ASN A 664 -95.92 28.68 13.41
CA ASN A 664 -96.77 29.19 14.48
C ASN A 664 -97.97 29.98 13.92
N GLU A 665 -97.75 30.81 12.90
CA GLU A 665 -98.83 31.54 12.21
C GLU A 665 -99.83 30.60 11.54
N VAL A 666 -99.35 29.56 10.85
CA VAL A 666 -100.22 28.53 10.25
C VAL A 666 -101.07 27.83 11.30
N VAL A 667 -100.49 27.46 12.45
CA VAL A 667 -101.26 26.86 13.56
C VAL A 667 -102.29 27.83 14.12
N ALA A 668 -101.96 29.11 14.27
CA ALA A 668 -102.91 30.12 14.73
C ALA A 668 -104.06 30.33 13.74
N LEU A 669 -103.77 30.37 12.44
CA LEU A 669 -104.78 30.49 11.38
C LEU A 669 -105.70 29.25 11.34
N LYS A 670 -105.16 28.04 11.48
CA LYS A 670 -105.96 26.81 11.56
C LYS A 670 -106.96 26.85 12.72
N LYS A 671 -106.52 27.23 13.92
CA LYS A 671 -107.41 27.39 15.09
C LYS A 671 -108.53 28.41 14.84
N LYS A 672 -108.22 29.49 14.12
CA LYS A 672 -109.23 30.49 13.76
C LYS A 672 -110.24 29.96 12.74
N ILE A 673 -109.79 29.16 11.78
CA ILE A 673 -110.68 28.49 10.83
C ILE A 673 -111.60 27.52 11.58
N GLU A 674 -111.04 26.66 12.45
CA GLU A 674 -111.81 25.73 13.29
C GLU A 674 -112.88 26.46 14.11
N SER A 675 -112.53 27.57 14.77
CA SER A 675 -113.49 28.40 15.51
C SER A 675 -114.58 29.01 14.63
N LEU A 676 -114.24 29.45 13.41
CA LEU A 676 -115.23 29.98 12.47
C LEU A 676 -116.14 28.89 11.91
N GLU A 677 -115.62 27.68 11.69
CA GLU A 677 -116.41 26.52 11.28
C GLU A 677 -117.41 26.12 12.38
N GLU A 678 -116.99 26.13 13.65
CA GLU A 678 -117.89 25.94 14.80
C GLU A 678 -118.99 27.02 14.83
N ASP A 679 -118.63 28.30 14.68
CA ASP A 679 -119.61 29.40 14.62
C ASP A 679 -120.60 29.24 13.46
N ILE A 680 -120.12 28.84 12.27
CA ILE A 680 -120.97 28.56 11.10
C ILE A 680 -121.95 27.44 11.42
N LEU A 681 -121.49 26.33 11.99
CA LEU A 681 -122.36 25.20 12.36
C LEU A 681 -123.44 25.62 13.37
N VAL A 682 -123.09 26.45 14.36
CA VAL A 682 -124.07 27.01 15.31
C VAL A 682 -125.11 27.86 14.57
N LYS A 683 -124.67 28.74 13.66
CA LYS A 683 -125.57 29.59 12.87
C LYS A 683 -126.45 28.80 11.90
N GLU A 684 -125.93 27.75 11.27
CA GLU A 684 -126.72 26.84 10.45
C GLU A 684 -127.78 26.10 11.28
N GLY A 685 -127.44 25.70 12.51
CA GLY A 685 -128.38 25.15 13.47
C GLY A 685 -129.49 26.13 13.84
N GLU A 686 -129.15 27.37 14.21
CA GLU A 686 -130.12 28.45 14.47
C GLU A 686 -131.05 28.70 13.27
N ILE A 687 -130.48 28.77 12.05
CA ILE A 687 -131.25 28.96 10.81
C ILE A 687 -132.20 27.79 10.57
N SER A 688 -131.75 26.55 10.78
CA SER A 688 -132.59 25.35 10.61
C SER A 688 -133.78 25.37 11.56
N ILE A 689 -133.57 25.75 12.83
CA ILE A 689 -134.65 25.93 13.82
C ILE A 689 -135.64 27.03 13.36
N LEU A 690 -135.13 28.17 12.88
CA LEU A 690 -135.97 29.24 12.37
C LEU A 690 -136.77 28.83 11.13
N GLN A 691 -136.17 28.07 10.20
CA GLN A 691 -136.85 27.53 9.03
C GLN A 691 -137.96 26.54 9.41
N ASP A 692 -137.72 25.66 10.38
CA ASP A 692 -138.75 24.75 10.91
C ASP A 692 -139.90 25.49 11.58
N SER A 693 -139.62 26.63 12.23
CA SER A 693 -140.64 27.50 12.80
C SER A 693 -141.46 28.24 11.74
N ALA A 694 -140.87 28.57 10.59
CA ALA A 694 -141.52 29.27 9.49
C ALA A 694 -142.31 28.34 8.53
N ASN A 695 -141.90 27.07 8.42
CA ASN A 695 -142.54 26.08 7.54
C ASN A 695 -143.76 25.37 8.17
N LYS A 696 -144.13 25.68 9.41
CA LYS A 696 -145.42 25.27 9.98
C LYS A 696 -146.54 26.22 9.49
N PRO A 697 -147.63 25.70 8.89
CA PRO A 697 -148.73 26.55 8.47
C PRO A 697 -149.43 27.18 9.68
N PHE A 698 -149.62 28.51 9.64
CA PHE A 698 -150.48 29.23 10.57
C PHE A 698 -151.94 28.86 10.33
N ASP A 699 -152.44 27.85 11.04
CA ASP A 699 -153.89 27.63 11.18
C ASP A 699 -154.44 28.62 12.22
N ILE A 700 -154.96 29.74 11.72
CA ILE A 700 -155.93 30.56 12.44
C ILE A 700 -157.29 29.86 12.29
N ILE A 701 -157.77 29.19 13.35
CA ILE A 701 -159.14 29.30 13.92
C ILE A 701 -159.22 28.43 15.20
N CYS A 702 -159.23 29.13 16.34
CA CYS A 702 -159.87 28.86 17.63
C CYS A 702 -159.96 27.43 18.22
N SER A 703 -159.29 27.21 19.36
CA SER A 703 -159.98 26.84 20.61
C SER A 703 -159.14 27.18 21.86
N PRO A 704 -159.71 27.83 22.90
CA PRO A 704 -158.98 28.40 24.01
C PRO A 704 -158.85 27.41 25.18
N ARG A 705 -157.64 27.25 25.72
CA ARG A 705 -157.30 27.09 27.16
C ARG A 705 -155.97 26.37 27.30
N SER A 706 -154.94 27.10 27.72
CA SER A 706 -154.46 27.06 29.11
C SER A 706 -153.05 27.62 29.15
N MET A 707 -152.94 28.83 29.71
CA MET A 707 -151.70 29.28 30.33
C MET A 707 -151.28 28.26 31.40
N ARG A 708 -150.01 27.87 31.43
CA ARG A 708 -149.22 27.79 32.66
C ARG A 708 -147.75 27.50 32.36
N GLU A 709 -146.91 28.30 33.03
CA GLU A 709 -145.55 27.99 33.54
C GLU A 709 -144.50 27.62 32.48
N LEU A 710 -143.53 28.47 32.11
CA LEU A 710 -142.48 29.12 32.93
C LEU A 710 -141.90 28.20 34.01
N ASP A 711 -140.78 27.56 33.67
CA ASP A 711 -139.52 27.53 34.43
C ASP A 711 -138.45 26.96 33.48
N MET A 712 -137.45 27.74 33.04
CA MET A 712 -136.22 28.12 33.74
C MET A 712 -135.27 26.94 33.96
N GLU A 713 -134.33 26.78 33.02
CA GLU A 713 -132.89 26.72 33.34
C GLU A 713 -132.08 27.36 32.20
#